data_AF-A0A940QSL6-F1
#
_entry.id   AF-A0A940QSL6-F1
#
_cell.length_a   1.000
_cell.length_b   1.000
_cell.length_c   1.000
_cell.angle_alpha   90.00
_cell.angle_beta   90.00
_cell.angle_gamma   90.00
#
_symmetry.space_group_name_H-M   'P 1'
#
loop_
_entity.id
_entity.type
_entity.pdbx_description
1 polymer ?
#
loop_
_entity_poly.entity_id
_entity_poly.type
_entity_poly.pdbx_seq_one_letter_code
_entity_poly.pdbx_strand_id
1 'polypeptide(L)'
;MAPLELQKKVLVSREFLKTSHGRISCGACHGGDPVSMNKSAAHKGMDPFPSINNPQNTCGSCKDTGAANHREIAATAKDSLHATLSTFPKLLKSRANMDKWTTIDEARKNHCSACHTNCGGCHVSRPKFAQKGFIDGHVFKKKPDSQNQCTACHGSRVGNEFNGQRGRGDIHASKGMECYSCHKGKEMHAAAPKDVKSRYHLKESENCTNCHKKLKNGRSKEHSTHAGKVQCQVCHSQTYVNCYKCHVGKDKEGTAFFQNGREEESMKIGLNYDKEAPGASYKYMLVRHVPSYPEMFDFYGKDLFTNFASTPTWKRASPHNIQKRTWQSANCNHCHGNRGLFLAGADLQDYDKEANRKVIVPDGSVPKTVPNIKKLNIDTSKVRTAMVVDAKWLHENLKQKDLVVIDARSRAAYEKGHIEGAISFDPVMSGLRTGPKAKKPFVLEDYKTVAKILGNNGISATDHIVVYDQNGTMSGALLSLLHWAGASNISYLNGGIEGWHVAGFHTSTKPFTREVRTFNGKPNPKLVIDSATLAGLIKKRSVVVIDSRLIDRALGKTKHELAGRAGAIPGSINIPFGAFYMENGFLKSPAELLWMLKTYGITPDKSVVTTCDTGIAASDVFFVLRYLGFADVRVHDEAWVVWSRTR
;
A
#
# COMPACT_ATOMS: atom_id res chain seq x y z
N MET A 1 -6.46 -3.00 -9.28
CA MET A 1 -5.98 -2.78 -10.67
C MET A 1 -7.18 -2.59 -11.57
N ALA A 2 -7.09 -1.69 -12.55
CA ALA A 2 -8.12 -1.58 -13.57
C ALA A 2 -8.20 -2.86 -14.43
N PRO A 3 -9.41 -3.24 -14.91
CA PRO A 3 -9.57 -4.19 -16.00
C PRO A 3 -8.75 -3.78 -17.22
N LEU A 4 -8.26 -4.76 -17.99
CA LEU A 4 -7.80 -4.46 -19.34
C LEU A 4 -9.02 -4.28 -20.24
N GLU A 5 -8.93 -3.35 -21.19
CA GLU A 5 -9.84 -3.29 -22.33
C GLU A 5 -9.89 -4.63 -23.07
N LEU A 6 -11.06 -5.02 -23.61
CA LEU A 6 -11.29 -6.33 -24.22
C LEU A 6 -10.23 -6.67 -25.28
N GLN A 7 -9.92 -5.72 -26.17
CA GLN A 7 -8.91 -5.88 -27.21
C GLN A 7 -7.51 -6.13 -26.63
N LYS A 8 -7.15 -5.49 -25.51
CA LYS A 8 -5.85 -5.69 -24.87
C LYS A 8 -5.73 -7.07 -24.22
N LYS A 9 -6.84 -7.74 -23.92
CA LYS A 9 -6.82 -9.10 -23.34
C LYS A 9 -6.38 -10.15 -24.36
N VAL A 10 -6.62 -9.93 -25.66
CA VAL A 10 -6.40 -10.93 -26.72
C VAL A 10 -5.36 -10.53 -27.75
N LEU A 11 -4.89 -9.28 -27.73
CA LEU A 11 -3.91 -8.77 -28.68
C LEU A 11 -2.58 -9.52 -28.57
N VAL A 12 -2.08 -10.05 -29.68
CA VAL A 12 -0.69 -10.52 -29.82
C VAL A 12 0.13 -9.37 -30.42
N SER A 13 1.22 -9.02 -29.74
CA SER A 13 2.11 -7.93 -30.12
C SER A 13 2.93 -8.30 -31.35
N ARG A 14 3.18 -7.36 -32.26
CA ARG A 14 4.16 -7.58 -33.35
C ARG A 14 5.57 -7.86 -32.82
N GLU A 15 5.90 -7.37 -31.63
CA GLU A 15 7.18 -7.64 -30.99
C GLU A 15 7.32 -9.12 -30.59
N PHE A 16 6.21 -9.80 -30.29
CA PHE A 16 6.24 -11.24 -29.99
C PHE A 16 6.87 -12.04 -31.14
N LEU A 17 6.50 -11.72 -32.39
CA LEU A 17 7.00 -12.39 -33.60
C LEU A 17 8.53 -12.26 -33.77
N LYS A 18 9.15 -11.26 -33.13
CA LYS A 18 10.61 -11.07 -33.16
C LYS A 18 11.34 -11.93 -32.12
N THR A 19 10.63 -12.47 -31.13
CA THR A 19 11.21 -13.29 -30.06
C THR A 19 11.43 -14.74 -30.52
N SER A 20 12.25 -15.51 -29.80
CA SER A 20 12.40 -16.95 -30.05
C SER A 20 11.06 -17.69 -29.97
N HIS A 21 10.15 -17.28 -29.07
CA HIS A 21 8.82 -17.88 -28.94
C HIS A 21 7.91 -17.55 -30.12
N GLY A 22 8.01 -16.36 -30.71
CA GLY A 22 7.21 -15.96 -31.87
C GLY A 22 7.65 -16.58 -33.20
N ARG A 23 8.81 -17.24 -33.23
CA ARG A 23 9.28 -18.05 -34.37
C ARG A 23 8.75 -19.49 -34.32
N ILE A 24 8.15 -19.89 -33.20
CA ILE A 24 7.54 -21.20 -33.01
C ILE A 24 6.07 -21.08 -33.42
N SER A 25 5.53 -22.07 -34.14
CA SER A 25 4.11 -22.07 -34.47
C SER A 25 3.26 -22.14 -33.20
N CYS A 26 2.13 -21.43 -33.18
CA CYS A 26 1.20 -21.49 -32.05
C CYS A 26 0.83 -22.94 -31.71
N GLY A 27 0.68 -23.79 -32.75
CA GLY A 27 0.33 -25.19 -32.60
C GLY A 27 1.41 -26.07 -31.97
N ALA A 28 2.68 -25.70 -32.02
CA ALA A 28 3.72 -26.45 -31.31
C ALA A 28 3.55 -26.37 -29.77
N CYS A 29 3.01 -25.25 -29.27
CA CYS A 29 2.77 -25.06 -27.85
C CYS A 29 1.33 -25.42 -27.45
N HIS A 30 0.38 -24.97 -28.27
CA HIS A 30 -1.05 -25.04 -27.97
C HIS A 30 -1.78 -26.18 -28.70
N GLY A 31 -1.14 -26.92 -29.61
CA GLY A 31 -1.84 -27.90 -30.45
C GLY A 31 -2.80 -27.24 -31.44
N GLY A 32 -3.83 -27.98 -31.85
CA GLY A 32 -4.76 -27.54 -32.89
C GLY A 32 -4.19 -27.70 -34.31
N ASP A 33 -4.87 -27.10 -35.28
CA ASP A 33 -4.50 -27.11 -36.69
C ASP A 33 -4.04 -25.71 -37.12
N PRO A 34 -2.72 -25.42 -37.13
CA PRO A 34 -2.19 -24.09 -37.40
C PRO A 34 -2.33 -23.66 -38.87
N VAL A 35 -2.70 -24.56 -39.79
CA VAL A 35 -2.91 -24.24 -41.21
C VAL A 35 -4.38 -24.08 -41.58
N SER A 36 -5.31 -24.40 -40.66
CA SER A 36 -6.73 -24.25 -40.91
C SER A 36 -7.16 -22.78 -40.94
N MET A 37 -7.90 -22.42 -42.00
CA MET A 37 -8.51 -21.09 -42.12
C MET A 37 -9.87 -21.00 -41.39
N ASN A 38 -10.41 -22.12 -40.90
CA ASN A 38 -11.65 -22.14 -40.14
C ASN A 38 -11.35 -22.14 -38.64
N LYS A 39 -11.94 -21.19 -37.90
CA LYS A 39 -11.72 -21.04 -36.45
C LYS A 39 -11.97 -22.34 -35.67
N SER A 40 -13.08 -23.03 -35.90
CA SER A 40 -13.42 -24.23 -35.13
C SER A 40 -12.46 -25.38 -35.42
N ALA A 41 -12.07 -25.55 -36.69
CA ALA A 41 -11.09 -26.55 -37.09
C ALA A 41 -9.68 -26.23 -36.56
N ALA A 42 -9.24 -24.97 -36.67
CA ALA A 42 -7.94 -24.51 -36.16
C ALA A 42 -7.77 -24.77 -34.65
N HIS A 43 -8.85 -24.62 -33.88
CA HIS A 43 -8.82 -24.81 -32.42
C HIS A 43 -9.22 -26.23 -31.97
N LYS A 44 -9.51 -27.15 -32.89
CA LYS A 44 -9.86 -28.53 -32.53
C LYS A 44 -8.64 -29.21 -31.90
N GLY A 45 -8.75 -29.60 -30.62
CA GLY A 45 -7.65 -30.22 -29.88
C GLY A 45 -6.60 -29.21 -29.37
N MET A 46 -6.88 -27.90 -29.45
CA MET A 46 -6.00 -26.88 -28.88
C MET A 46 -6.09 -26.89 -27.34
N ASP A 47 -4.94 -26.94 -26.67
CA ASP A 47 -4.78 -26.67 -25.26
C ASP A 47 -4.53 -25.16 -25.01
N PRO A 48 -5.48 -24.42 -24.41
CA PRO A 48 -5.30 -23.02 -24.07
C PRO A 48 -4.33 -22.78 -22.88
N PHE A 49 -3.98 -23.82 -22.12
CA PHE A 49 -3.14 -23.73 -20.93
C PHE A 49 -2.04 -24.81 -20.88
N PRO A 50 -1.17 -24.89 -21.89
CA PRO A 50 -0.21 -25.98 -22.02
C PRO A 50 0.84 -25.97 -20.89
N SER A 51 1.15 -24.79 -20.34
CA SER A 51 2.01 -24.65 -19.16
C SER A 51 1.37 -25.11 -17.83
N ILE A 52 0.07 -25.42 -17.82
CA ILE A 52 -0.62 -26.06 -16.70
C ILE A 52 -0.69 -27.56 -16.95
N ASN A 53 -1.23 -27.94 -18.10
CA ASN A 53 -1.62 -29.31 -18.36
C ASN A 53 -0.42 -30.20 -18.68
N ASN A 54 0.61 -29.66 -19.35
CA ASN A 54 1.76 -30.44 -19.77
C ASN A 54 3.08 -29.64 -19.85
N PRO A 55 3.50 -28.96 -18.76
CA PRO A 55 4.64 -28.05 -18.79
C PRO A 55 5.96 -28.73 -19.20
N GLN A 56 6.15 -30.00 -18.86
CA GLN A 56 7.37 -30.73 -19.19
C GLN A 56 7.52 -30.98 -20.69
N ASN A 57 6.42 -31.33 -21.38
CA ASN A 57 6.47 -31.60 -22.82
C ASN A 57 6.47 -30.29 -23.63
N THR A 58 5.67 -29.31 -23.20
CA THR A 58 5.58 -28.01 -23.88
C THR A 58 6.83 -27.16 -23.72
N CYS A 59 7.37 -27.07 -22.50
CA CYS A 59 8.48 -26.15 -22.20
C CYS A 59 9.79 -26.90 -21.90
N GLY A 60 9.72 -28.06 -21.27
CA GLY A 60 10.89 -28.81 -20.80
C GLY A 60 11.70 -29.50 -21.92
N SER A 61 11.17 -29.55 -23.13
CA SER A 61 11.86 -30.04 -24.34
C SER A 61 12.81 -28.98 -24.94
N CYS A 62 12.62 -27.70 -24.62
CA CYS A 62 13.46 -26.61 -25.10
C CYS A 62 14.77 -26.54 -24.29
N LYS A 63 15.90 -26.86 -24.94
CA LYS A 63 17.24 -26.60 -24.39
C LYS A 63 17.58 -25.12 -24.57
N ASP A 64 17.43 -24.30 -23.53
CA ASP A 64 17.98 -22.94 -23.54
C ASP A 64 19.49 -22.97 -23.24
N THR A 65 20.29 -22.22 -24.00
CA THR A 65 21.76 -22.16 -23.96
C THR A 65 22.32 -21.30 -22.81
N GLY A 66 21.69 -21.30 -21.63
CA GLY A 66 22.09 -20.42 -20.52
C GLY A 66 21.66 -20.86 -19.11
N ALA A 67 21.73 -19.93 -18.16
CA ALA A 67 21.64 -20.17 -16.71
C ALA A 67 20.24 -20.56 -16.14
N ALA A 68 19.27 -20.94 -16.97
CA ALA A 68 17.96 -21.43 -16.55
C ALA A 68 17.48 -22.52 -17.50
N ASN A 69 17.61 -23.78 -17.09
CA ASN A 69 17.19 -24.91 -17.88
C ASN A 69 15.66 -25.09 -17.75
N HIS A 70 14.90 -24.83 -18.83
CA HIS A 70 13.44 -25.05 -18.82
C HIS A 70 13.06 -26.47 -18.42
N ARG A 71 13.90 -27.46 -18.74
CA ARG A 71 13.69 -28.85 -18.33
C ARG A 71 13.67 -29.02 -16.81
N GLU A 72 14.64 -28.44 -16.11
CA GLU A 72 14.75 -28.53 -14.65
C GLU A 72 13.68 -27.71 -13.93
N ILE A 73 13.39 -26.52 -14.47
CA ILE A 73 12.33 -25.66 -13.93
C ILE A 73 10.97 -26.33 -14.11
N ALA A 74 10.65 -26.85 -15.30
CA ALA A 74 9.38 -27.53 -15.55
C ALA A 74 9.20 -28.78 -14.67
N ALA A 75 10.29 -29.50 -14.39
CA ALA A 75 10.26 -30.68 -13.53
C ALA A 75 9.89 -30.36 -12.07
N THR A 76 10.26 -29.18 -11.57
CA THR A 76 10.10 -28.78 -10.16
C THR A 76 8.93 -27.82 -9.92
N ALA A 77 8.68 -26.89 -10.85
CA ALA A 77 7.71 -25.81 -10.68
C ALA A 77 6.26 -26.30 -10.55
N LYS A 78 5.92 -27.44 -11.14
CA LYS A 78 4.60 -28.08 -10.99
C LYS A 78 4.27 -28.41 -9.53
N ASP A 79 5.30 -28.69 -8.72
CA ASP A 79 5.20 -29.05 -7.30
C ASP A 79 5.49 -27.85 -6.39
N SER A 80 5.72 -26.65 -6.95
CA SER A 80 6.00 -25.45 -6.17
C SER A 80 4.80 -24.99 -5.34
N LEU A 81 5.02 -24.10 -4.36
CA LEU A 81 3.89 -23.56 -3.57
C LEU A 81 2.96 -22.66 -4.39
N HIS A 82 3.48 -21.93 -5.39
CA HIS A 82 2.66 -21.18 -6.35
C HIS A 82 1.87 -22.13 -7.28
N ALA A 83 2.50 -23.28 -7.59
CA ALA A 83 2.08 -24.53 -8.24
C ALA A 83 0.94 -25.32 -7.58
N THR A 84 0.96 -25.43 -6.25
CA THR A 84 0.14 -26.41 -5.51
C THR A 84 -0.71 -25.82 -4.38
N LEU A 85 -0.32 -24.65 -3.84
CA LEU A 85 -0.88 -24.10 -2.59
C LEU A 85 -0.98 -25.16 -1.47
N SER A 86 -0.09 -26.15 -1.47
CA SER A 86 -0.20 -27.39 -0.69
C SER A 86 -0.24 -27.19 0.83
N THR A 87 0.14 -26.01 1.32
CA THR A 87 0.07 -25.63 2.74
C THR A 87 -1.33 -25.22 3.19
N PHE A 88 -2.18 -24.71 2.28
CA PHE A 88 -3.53 -24.22 2.63
C PHE A 88 -4.46 -25.34 3.11
N PRO A 89 -4.63 -26.47 2.38
CA PRO A 89 -5.49 -27.56 2.84
C PRO A 89 -5.07 -28.11 4.20
N LYS A 90 -3.76 -28.22 4.46
CA LYS A 90 -3.23 -28.70 5.75
C LYS A 90 -3.62 -27.79 6.90
N LEU A 91 -3.46 -26.47 6.72
CA LEU A 91 -3.83 -25.48 7.73
C LEU A 91 -5.34 -25.48 7.97
N LEU A 92 -6.15 -25.59 6.93
CA LEU A 92 -7.61 -25.68 7.09
C LEU A 92 -8.01 -26.95 7.82
N LYS A 93 -7.47 -28.12 7.43
CA LYS A 93 -7.70 -29.40 8.11
C LYS A 93 -7.35 -29.34 9.60
N SER A 94 -6.26 -28.67 9.97
CA SER A 94 -5.88 -28.54 11.38
C SER A 94 -6.93 -27.85 12.25
N ARG A 95 -7.80 -27.02 11.65
CA ARG A 95 -8.89 -26.31 12.33
C ARG A 95 -10.26 -26.93 12.09
N ALA A 96 -10.38 -27.80 11.09
CA ALA A 96 -11.63 -28.27 10.55
C ALA A 96 -12.36 -29.23 11.49
N ASN A 97 -13.68 -29.20 11.44
CA ASN A 97 -14.48 -30.39 11.69
C ASN A 97 -14.27 -31.35 10.50
N MET A 98 -13.60 -32.48 10.74
CA MET A 98 -13.23 -33.39 9.66
C MET A 98 -14.43 -34.10 9.02
N ASP A 99 -15.53 -34.27 9.74
CA ASP A 99 -16.78 -34.81 9.20
C ASP A 99 -17.39 -33.86 8.15
N LYS A 100 -17.04 -32.57 8.23
CA LYS A 100 -17.48 -31.52 7.29
C LYS A 100 -16.38 -31.09 6.31
N TRP A 101 -15.31 -31.88 6.17
CA TRP A 101 -14.17 -31.51 5.31
C TRP A 101 -14.57 -31.29 3.85
N THR A 102 -15.52 -32.06 3.31
CA THR A 102 -15.98 -31.89 1.91
C THR A 102 -16.49 -30.48 1.66
N THR A 103 -17.31 -29.93 2.56
CA THR A 103 -17.83 -28.56 2.51
C THR A 103 -16.71 -27.52 2.61
N ILE A 104 -15.74 -27.74 3.50
CA ILE A 104 -14.58 -26.84 3.66
C ILE A 104 -13.69 -26.86 2.41
N ASP A 105 -13.48 -28.03 1.82
CA ASP A 105 -12.66 -28.17 0.62
C ASP A 105 -13.34 -27.55 -0.60
N GLU A 106 -14.67 -27.61 -0.69
CA GLU A 106 -15.45 -26.87 -1.68
C GLU A 106 -15.24 -25.35 -1.50
N ALA A 107 -15.42 -24.82 -0.29
CA ALA A 107 -15.19 -23.42 0.01
C ALA A 107 -13.75 -22.98 -0.34
N ARG A 108 -12.76 -23.81 0.02
CA ARG A 108 -11.36 -23.60 -0.33
C ARG A 108 -11.14 -23.59 -1.84
N LYS A 109 -11.75 -24.51 -2.59
CA LYS A 109 -11.64 -24.56 -4.06
C LYS A 109 -12.22 -23.30 -4.70
N ASN A 110 -13.36 -22.83 -4.20
CA ASN A 110 -14.04 -21.66 -4.72
C ASN A 110 -13.29 -20.35 -4.42
N HIS A 111 -12.62 -20.25 -3.27
CA HIS A 111 -12.04 -18.99 -2.80
C HIS A 111 -10.51 -18.93 -2.80
N CYS A 112 -9.82 -20.00 -2.43
CA CYS A 112 -8.36 -20.00 -2.28
C CYS A 112 -7.64 -20.42 -3.57
N SER A 113 -8.21 -21.35 -4.35
CA SER A 113 -7.56 -21.85 -5.57
C SER A 113 -7.52 -20.83 -6.71
N ALA A 114 -8.17 -19.67 -6.56
CA ALA A 114 -8.12 -18.59 -7.56
C ALA A 114 -6.75 -17.90 -7.66
N CYS A 115 -5.93 -17.99 -6.61
CA CYS A 115 -4.57 -17.42 -6.58
C CYS A 115 -3.50 -18.34 -7.21
N HIS A 116 -3.87 -19.55 -7.61
CA HIS A 116 -2.97 -20.54 -8.18
C HIS A 116 -2.44 -20.09 -9.54
N THR A 117 -1.16 -20.32 -9.82
CA THR A 117 -0.51 -19.81 -11.04
C THR A 117 0.48 -20.82 -11.62
N ASN A 118 0.85 -20.60 -12.88
CA ASN A 118 1.73 -21.44 -13.69
C ASN A 118 2.64 -20.54 -14.53
N CYS A 119 3.48 -21.11 -15.39
CA CYS A 119 4.40 -20.33 -16.23
C CYS A 119 3.66 -19.28 -17.07
N GLY A 120 2.54 -19.63 -17.71
CA GLY A 120 1.73 -18.69 -18.48
C GLY A 120 1.14 -17.55 -17.65
N GLY A 121 0.69 -17.83 -16.42
CA GLY A 121 0.17 -16.81 -15.49
C GLY A 121 1.25 -15.88 -14.89
N CYS A 122 2.51 -16.32 -14.88
CA CYS A 122 3.64 -15.54 -14.37
C CYS A 122 4.51 -14.89 -15.45
N HIS A 123 4.49 -15.39 -16.69
CA HIS A 123 5.41 -14.92 -17.73
C HIS A 123 4.73 -14.38 -18.99
N VAL A 124 3.42 -14.60 -19.18
CA VAL A 124 2.74 -14.28 -20.44
C VAL A 124 1.41 -13.55 -20.23
N SER A 125 0.68 -13.88 -19.17
CA SER A 125 -0.69 -13.42 -18.95
C SER A 125 -0.90 -12.98 -17.51
N ARG A 126 -1.98 -12.23 -17.29
CA ARG A 126 -2.47 -11.89 -15.95
C ARG A 126 -3.17 -13.09 -15.31
N PRO A 127 -3.09 -13.26 -13.98
CA PRO A 127 -3.81 -14.32 -13.29
C PRO A 127 -5.33 -14.20 -13.47
N LYS A 128 -6.04 -15.33 -13.33
CA LYS A 128 -7.50 -15.41 -13.52
C LYS A 128 -8.27 -14.42 -12.64
N PHE A 129 -7.84 -14.30 -11.37
CA PHE A 129 -8.43 -13.35 -10.41
C PHE A 129 -8.33 -11.88 -10.88
N ALA A 130 -7.33 -11.53 -11.71
CA ALA A 130 -7.16 -10.21 -12.29
C ALA A 130 -7.79 -10.07 -13.69
N GLN A 131 -8.85 -10.84 -13.97
CA GLN A 131 -9.61 -10.87 -15.23
C GLN A 131 -8.85 -11.32 -16.49
N LYS A 132 -7.73 -12.05 -16.33
CA LYS A 132 -6.90 -12.55 -17.43
C LYS A 132 -6.43 -11.45 -18.41
N GLY A 133 -5.82 -11.87 -19.50
CA GLY A 133 -5.33 -11.03 -20.58
C GLY A 133 -3.81 -11.10 -20.72
N PHE A 134 -3.32 -10.98 -21.95
CA PHE A 134 -1.89 -10.99 -22.20
C PHE A 134 -1.19 -9.75 -21.65
N ILE A 135 -0.01 -9.97 -21.09
CA ILE A 135 0.90 -8.89 -20.72
C ILE A 135 1.76 -8.62 -21.94
N ASP A 136 1.88 -7.36 -22.33
CA ASP A 136 2.65 -6.88 -23.49
C ASP A 136 2.34 -7.64 -24.79
N GLY A 137 1.10 -8.11 -24.95
CA GLY A 137 0.64 -8.82 -26.12
C GLY A 137 1.37 -10.15 -26.38
N HIS A 138 1.38 -11.04 -25.39
CA HIS A 138 1.90 -12.41 -25.47
C HIS A 138 3.43 -12.50 -25.49
N VAL A 139 4.13 -11.41 -25.21
CA VAL A 139 5.59 -11.42 -25.08
C VAL A 139 5.96 -12.12 -23.77
N PHE A 140 6.75 -13.21 -23.87
CA PHE A 140 7.23 -13.96 -22.72
C PHE A 140 8.26 -13.15 -21.94
N LYS A 141 7.94 -12.83 -20.69
CA LYS A 141 8.86 -12.13 -19.80
C LYS A 141 9.58 -13.09 -18.87
N LYS A 142 10.89 -13.25 -19.03
CA LYS A 142 11.74 -14.04 -18.09
C LYS A 142 11.55 -13.60 -16.63
N LYS A 143 11.43 -12.29 -16.39
CA LYS A 143 11.13 -11.72 -15.08
C LYS A 143 9.67 -11.26 -15.06
N PRO A 144 8.82 -11.82 -14.18
CA PRO A 144 7.44 -11.40 -14.04
C PRO A 144 7.28 -9.90 -13.79
N ASP A 145 6.20 -9.33 -14.29
CA ASP A 145 5.73 -7.99 -13.95
C ASP A 145 5.18 -8.00 -12.52
N SER A 146 5.91 -7.37 -11.60
CA SER A 146 5.53 -7.32 -10.18
C SER A 146 4.14 -6.70 -9.96
N GLN A 147 3.74 -5.71 -10.76
CA GLN A 147 2.49 -4.97 -10.57
C GLN A 147 1.28 -5.72 -11.14
N ASN A 148 1.45 -6.37 -12.28
CA ASN A 148 0.35 -7.03 -12.99
C ASN A 148 0.21 -8.51 -12.60
N GLN A 149 1.21 -9.10 -11.94
CA GLN A 149 1.23 -10.52 -11.59
C GLN A 149 1.42 -10.75 -10.09
N CYS A 150 2.46 -10.18 -9.47
CA CYS A 150 2.71 -10.45 -8.04
C CYS A 150 1.66 -9.77 -7.14
N THR A 151 1.48 -8.45 -7.26
CA THR A 151 0.51 -7.72 -6.42
C THR A 151 -0.93 -8.09 -6.76
N ALA A 152 -1.18 -8.64 -7.95
CA ALA A 152 -2.47 -9.19 -8.35
C ALA A 152 -2.94 -10.34 -7.47
N CYS A 153 -2.04 -11.26 -7.11
CA CYS A 153 -2.35 -12.40 -6.26
C CYS A 153 -2.11 -12.10 -4.77
N HIS A 154 -1.09 -11.29 -4.44
CA HIS A 154 -0.73 -11.01 -3.05
C HIS A 154 -1.49 -9.82 -2.42
N GLY A 155 -2.21 -9.06 -3.25
CA GLY A 155 -3.15 -8.03 -2.82
C GLY A 155 -2.51 -6.78 -2.22
N SER A 156 -3.37 -5.95 -1.62
CA SER A 156 -3.01 -4.64 -1.06
C SER A 156 -1.99 -4.73 0.07
N ARG A 157 -2.12 -5.74 0.94
CA ARG A 157 -1.20 -5.98 2.08
C ARG A 157 0.26 -6.24 1.70
N VAL A 158 0.55 -6.44 0.42
CA VAL A 158 1.91 -6.60 -0.10
C VAL A 158 2.21 -5.47 -1.06
N GLY A 159 1.42 -5.32 -2.13
CA GLY A 159 1.69 -4.33 -3.18
C GLY A 159 1.59 -2.89 -2.72
N ASN A 160 0.61 -2.56 -1.86
CA ASN A 160 0.38 -1.20 -1.42
C ASN A 160 1.44 -0.79 -0.39
N GLU A 161 1.81 -1.71 0.51
CA GLU A 161 2.92 -1.55 1.44
C GLU A 161 4.25 -1.38 0.70
N PHE A 162 4.51 -2.19 -0.33
CA PHE A 162 5.79 -2.17 -1.08
C PHE A 162 5.99 -0.87 -1.85
N ASN A 163 4.94 -0.37 -2.50
CA ASN A 163 5.02 0.81 -3.36
C ASN A 163 4.76 2.14 -2.64
N GLY A 164 4.46 2.12 -1.33
CA GLY A 164 4.18 3.32 -0.54
C GLY A 164 2.78 3.90 -0.76
N GLN A 165 1.82 3.06 -1.11
CA GLN A 165 0.39 3.41 -1.08
C GLN A 165 -0.18 3.28 0.35
N ARG A 166 0.43 2.43 1.19
CA ARG A 166 0.18 2.33 2.63
C ARG A 166 1.50 2.56 3.37
N GLY A 167 1.66 3.70 4.02
CA GLY A 167 2.92 4.08 4.68
C GLY A 167 4.03 4.51 3.72
N ARG A 168 5.28 4.49 4.20
CA ARG A 168 6.48 5.05 3.52
C ARG A 168 6.98 4.26 2.30
N GLY A 169 6.45 3.07 2.03
CA GLY A 169 6.93 2.19 0.95
C GLY A 169 8.25 1.49 1.27
N ASP A 170 8.54 0.33 0.67
CA ASP A 170 9.75 -0.43 0.99
C ASP A 170 11.03 0.28 0.50
N ILE A 171 12.07 0.31 1.34
CA ILE A 171 13.37 0.90 1.01
C ILE A 171 14.01 0.22 -0.21
N HIS A 172 13.81 -1.09 -0.39
CA HIS A 172 14.32 -1.80 -1.55
C HIS A 172 13.57 -1.39 -2.81
N ALA A 173 12.24 -1.23 -2.73
CA ALA A 173 11.44 -0.69 -3.82
C ALA A 173 11.97 0.68 -4.24
N SER A 174 12.21 1.59 -3.29
CA SER A 174 12.75 2.93 -3.54
C SER A 174 14.15 2.93 -4.18
N LYS A 175 14.88 1.81 -4.08
CA LYS A 175 16.18 1.58 -4.73
C LYS A 175 16.07 0.86 -6.06
N GLY A 176 14.87 0.74 -6.62
CA GLY A 176 14.64 0.09 -7.92
C GLY A 176 14.51 -1.42 -7.85
N MET A 177 14.60 -2.04 -6.68
CA MET A 177 14.40 -3.48 -6.55
C MET A 177 12.93 -3.87 -6.79
N GLU A 178 12.74 -5.07 -7.30
CA GLU A 178 11.43 -5.68 -7.59
C GLU A 178 11.21 -6.88 -6.68
N CYS A 179 10.00 -7.47 -6.71
CA CYS A 179 9.67 -8.65 -5.91
C CYS A 179 10.69 -9.78 -6.13
N TYR A 180 11.07 -10.04 -7.38
CA TYR A 180 12.06 -11.06 -7.74
C TYR A 180 13.51 -10.74 -7.35
N SER A 181 13.78 -9.52 -6.88
CA SER A 181 15.09 -9.19 -6.29
C SER A 181 15.27 -9.88 -4.95
N CYS A 182 14.18 -10.06 -4.19
CA CYS A 182 14.15 -10.80 -2.93
C CYS A 182 13.62 -12.23 -3.10
N HIS A 183 12.72 -12.46 -4.06
CA HIS A 183 12.15 -13.77 -4.36
C HIS A 183 12.79 -14.36 -5.63
N LYS A 184 13.94 -15.02 -5.49
CA LYS A 184 14.70 -15.52 -6.65
C LYS A 184 13.95 -16.64 -7.36
N GLY A 185 14.24 -16.83 -8.66
CA GLY A 185 13.66 -17.93 -9.45
C GLY A 185 13.89 -19.32 -8.83
N LYS A 186 15.02 -19.53 -8.14
CA LYS A 186 15.29 -20.75 -7.37
C LYS A 186 14.25 -20.98 -6.27
N GLU A 187 13.86 -19.95 -5.53
CA GLU A 187 12.80 -20.03 -4.51
C GLU A 187 11.43 -20.21 -5.18
N MET A 188 11.13 -19.37 -6.18
CA MET A 188 9.81 -19.33 -6.82
C MET A 188 9.44 -20.65 -7.52
N HIS A 189 10.42 -21.34 -8.11
CA HIS A 189 10.24 -22.59 -8.84
C HIS A 189 10.56 -23.85 -8.01
N ALA A 190 11.05 -23.70 -6.77
CA ALA A 190 11.38 -24.85 -5.93
C ALA A 190 10.15 -25.73 -5.69
N ALA A 191 10.33 -27.04 -5.85
CA ALA A 191 9.34 -28.03 -5.45
C ALA A 191 9.13 -27.97 -3.93
N ALA A 192 7.87 -27.94 -3.50
CA ALA A 192 7.53 -27.92 -2.09
C ALA A 192 7.49 -29.36 -1.55
N PRO A 193 8.23 -29.70 -0.47
CA PRO A 193 8.12 -31.01 0.15
C PRO A 193 6.69 -31.33 0.56
N LYS A 194 6.27 -32.60 0.42
CA LYS A 194 4.91 -33.04 0.74
C LYS A 194 4.51 -32.73 2.18
N ASP A 195 5.46 -32.68 3.09
CA ASP A 195 5.31 -32.42 4.53
C ASP A 195 5.56 -30.95 4.92
N VAL A 196 5.87 -30.05 3.97
CA VAL A 196 6.15 -28.65 4.28
C VAL A 196 5.01 -28.01 5.07
N LYS A 197 5.35 -27.40 6.22
CA LYS A 197 4.38 -26.80 7.16
C LYS A 197 3.86 -25.45 6.70
N SER A 198 4.74 -24.61 6.18
CA SER A 198 4.41 -23.27 5.67
C SER A 198 5.46 -22.79 4.67
N ARG A 199 5.18 -21.67 3.99
CA ARG A 199 6.16 -21.00 3.11
C ARG A 199 7.50 -20.69 3.79
N TYR A 200 7.50 -20.52 5.12
CA TYR A 200 8.69 -20.23 5.90
C TYR A 200 9.60 -21.46 6.13
N HIS A 201 9.14 -22.65 5.75
CA HIS A 201 9.88 -23.92 5.89
C HIS A 201 10.51 -24.41 4.58
N LEU A 202 10.41 -23.62 3.49
CA LEU A 202 11.16 -23.92 2.28
C LEU A 202 12.64 -23.61 2.48
N LYS A 203 13.51 -24.56 2.15
CA LYS A 203 14.97 -24.42 2.30
C LYS A 203 15.52 -23.33 1.39
N GLU A 204 14.87 -23.12 0.26
CA GLU A 204 15.20 -22.12 -0.76
C GLU A 204 14.69 -20.72 -0.40
N SER A 205 13.97 -20.57 0.73
CA SER A 205 13.44 -19.26 1.11
C SER A 205 14.55 -18.27 1.43
N GLU A 206 14.40 -17.07 0.88
CA GLU A 206 15.40 -16.02 0.99
C GLU A 206 15.30 -15.30 2.35
N ASN A 207 16.46 -14.97 2.92
CA ASN A 207 16.55 -14.28 4.20
C ASN A 207 17.37 -12.99 4.08
N CYS A 208 17.15 -12.04 4.99
CA CYS A 208 17.85 -10.75 4.98
C CYS A 208 19.38 -10.91 4.96
N THR A 209 19.90 -11.92 5.65
CA THR A 209 21.35 -12.21 5.77
C THR A 209 21.99 -12.71 4.47
N ASN A 210 21.20 -13.17 3.49
CA ASN A 210 21.70 -13.58 2.18
C ASN A 210 22.34 -12.39 1.44
N CYS A 211 21.77 -11.20 1.59
CA CYS A 211 22.28 -9.95 1.02
C CYS A 211 23.01 -9.07 2.05
N HIS A 212 22.55 -9.04 3.30
CA HIS A 212 23.13 -8.22 4.37
C HIS A 212 24.11 -9.04 5.22
N LYS A 213 25.33 -9.25 4.72
CA LYS A 213 26.32 -10.15 5.36
C LYS A 213 27.12 -9.50 6.51
N LYS A 214 27.32 -8.18 6.47
CA LYS A 214 28.16 -7.43 7.44
C LYS A 214 27.35 -6.86 8.62
N LEU A 215 26.50 -7.68 9.25
CA LEU A 215 25.63 -7.22 10.34
C LEU A 215 26.36 -7.12 11.69
N LYS A 216 27.16 -8.12 12.06
CA LYS A 216 27.85 -8.19 13.37
C LYS A 216 29.00 -7.18 13.52
N ASN A 217 29.67 -6.85 12.42
CA ASN A 217 30.79 -5.90 12.39
C ASN A 217 30.40 -4.59 11.67
N GLY A 218 29.09 -4.29 11.63
CA GLY A 218 28.56 -3.12 10.97
C GLY A 218 28.63 -1.86 11.84
N ARG A 219 28.18 -0.72 11.29
CA ARG A 219 28.14 0.57 11.99
C ARG A 219 27.09 0.65 13.12
N SER A 220 26.19 -0.31 13.22
CA SER A 220 25.11 -0.35 14.22
C SER A 220 25.41 -1.47 15.22
N LYS A 221 25.71 -1.09 16.46
CA LYS A 221 25.97 -2.02 17.57
C LYS A 221 24.72 -2.82 17.95
N GLU A 222 23.55 -2.28 17.62
CA GLU A 222 22.24 -2.87 17.89
C GLU A 222 22.05 -4.19 17.13
N HIS A 223 22.63 -4.35 15.93
CA HIS A 223 22.59 -5.62 15.20
C HIS A 223 23.24 -6.75 15.99
N SER A 224 24.42 -6.53 16.58
CA SER A 224 25.11 -7.53 17.39
C SER A 224 24.40 -7.78 18.72
N THR A 225 23.81 -6.74 19.30
CA THR A 225 23.07 -6.81 20.57
C THR A 225 21.80 -7.67 20.46
N HIS A 226 21.08 -7.54 19.33
CA HIS A 226 19.79 -8.20 19.09
C HIS A 226 19.87 -9.44 18.21
N ALA A 227 21.03 -9.75 17.62
CA ALA A 227 21.24 -10.96 16.82
C ALA A 227 20.76 -12.21 17.58
N GLY A 228 19.94 -13.03 16.93
CA GLY A 228 19.39 -14.25 17.51
C GLY A 228 18.35 -14.03 18.63
N LYS A 229 18.00 -12.79 18.97
CA LYS A 229 16.97 -12.46 19.98
C LYS A 229 15.73 -11.86 19.34
N VAL A 230 15.90 -11.03 18.32
CA VAL A 230 14.83 -10.26 17.69
C VAL A 230 14.89 -10.44 16.18
N GLN A 231 13.75 -10.72 15.55
CA GLN A 231 13.61 -10.77 14.11
C GLN A 231 13.91 -9.40 13.48
N CYS A 232 14.67 -9.33 12.38
CA CYS A 232 15.05 -8.06 11.72
C CYS A 232 13.84 -7.13 11.43
N GLN A 233 12.71 -7.70 10.99
CA GLN A 233 11.50 -6.95 10.68
C GLN A 233 10.95 -6.18 11.89
N VAL A 234 11.22 -6.60 13.13
CA VAL A 234 10.79 -5.84 14.33
C VAL A 234 11.41 -4.45 14.36
N CYS A 235 12.67 -4.30 13.95
CA CYS A 235 13.32 -2.98 13.90
C CYS A 235 13.09 -2.26 12.58
N HIS A 236 12.87 -3.01 11.50
CA HIS A 236 12.87 -2.47 10.14
C HIS A 236 11.49 -2.33 9.51
N SER A 237 10.42 -2.74 10.17
CA SER A 237 9.05 -2.55 9.69
C SER A 237 8.41 -1.31 10.32
N GLN A 238 7.55 -0.64 9.56
CA GLN A 238 6.61 0.34 10.10
C GLN A 238 5.28 -0.34 10.45
N THR A 239 4.32 0.41 10.97
CA THR A 239 2.94 -0.09 11.17
C THR A 239 2.36 -0.67 9.88
N TYR A 240 1.45 -1.62 10.04
CA TYR A 240 0.80 -2.32 8.94
C TYR A 240 -0.58 -2.78 9.33
N VAL A 241 -1.32 -3.24 8.34
CA VAL A 241 -2.74 -3.56 8.47
C VAL A 241 -2.93 -4.95 9.05
N ASN A 242 -3.74 -5.01 10.11
CA ASN A 242 -4.32 -6.21 10.68
C ASN A 242 -5.79 -6.28 10.26
N CYS A 243 -6.23 -7.46 9.84
CA CYS A 243 -7.51 -7.66 9.19
C CYS A 243 -8.33 -8.67 9.99
N TYR A 244 -9.53 -8.31 10.41
CA TYR A 244 -10.42 -9.16 11.20
C TYR A 244 -11.71 -9.42 10.42
N LYS A 245 -12.16 -10.68 10.43
CA LYS A 245 -13.37 -11.12 9.72
C LYS A 245 -13.38 -10.77 8.23
N CYS A 246 -12.21 -10.82 7.56
CA CYS A 246 -12.10 -10.52 6.13
C CYS A 246 -12.31 -11.77 5.26
N HIS A 247 -13.55 -12.21 5.12
CA HIS A 247 -13.90 -13.34 4.24
C HIS A 247 -15.17 -13.05 3.42
N VAL A 248 -15.56 -13.95 2.53
CA VAL A 248 -16.71 -13.82 1.64
C VAL A 248 -18.03 -13.83 2.42
N GLY A 249 -18.89 -12.83 2.17
CA GLY A 249 -20.29 -12.74 2.60
C GLY A 249 -21.25 -12.59 1.40
N LYS A 250 -22.55 -12.37 1.64
CA LYS A 250 -23.57 -12.13 0.61
C LYS A 250 -24.33 -10.83 0.84
N ASP A 251 -24.66 -10.12 -0.23
CA ASP A 251 -25.63 -9.01 -0.16
C ASP A 251 -27.07 -9.53 -0.05
N LYS A 252 -28.05 -8.61 -0.02
CA LYS A 252 -29.47 -8.97 0.17
C LYS A 252 -30.02 -9.79 -1.00
N GLU A 253 -29.39 -9.66 -2.17
CA GLU A 253 -29.70 -10.31 -3.43
C GLU A 253 -28.98 -11.66 -3.57
N GLY A 254 -28.15 -12.03 -2.59
CA GLY A 254 -27.42 -13.29 -2.54
C GLY A 254 -26.10 -13.28 -3.32
N THR A 255 -25.61 -12.11 -3.76
CA THR A 255 -24.34 -11.94 -4.47
C THR A 255 -23.17 -11.99 -3.50
N ALA A 256 -22.18 -12.84 -3.79
CA ALA A 256 -21.00 -12.98 -2.95
C ALA A 256 -20.07 -11.74 -3.06
N PHE A 257 -19.63 -11.20 -1.93
CA PHE A 257 -18.64 -10.12 -1.86
C PHE A 257 -17.62 -10.35 -0.76
N PHE A 258 -16.44 -9.75 -0.85
CA PHE A 258 -15.48 -9.77 0.26
C PHE A 258 -15.95 -8.81 1.35
N GLN A 259 -16.33 -9.36 2.50
CA GLN A 259 -16.58 -8.59 3.69
C GLN A 259 -15.27 -8.39 4.43
N ASN A 260 -15.14 -7.24 5.09
CA ASN A 260 -14.12 -6.98 6.09
C ASN A 260 -14.84 -6.44 7.32
N GLY A 261 -14.74 -7.15 8.45
CA GLY A 261 -15.40 -6.74 9.69
C GLY A 261 -14.66 -5.62 10.41
N ARG A 262 -13.32 -5.56 10.29
CA ARG A 262 -12.47 -4.52 10.89
C ARG A 262 -11.06 -4.58 10.28
N GLU A 263 -10.53 -3.43 9.89
CA GLU A 263 -9.10 -3.23 9.59
C GLU A 263 -8.49 -2.33 10.67
N GLU A 264 -7.30 -2.69 11.15
CA GLU A 264 -6.58 -1.90 12.13
C GLU A 264 -5.10 -1.82 11.76
N GLU A 265 -4.60 -0.61 11.56
CA GLU A 265 -3.18 -0.39 11.38
C GLU A 265 -2.46 -0.42 12.73
N SER A 266 -1.63 -1.43 12.95
CA SER A 266 -0.79 -1.52 14.13
C SER A 266 0.40 -2.44 13.89
N MET A 267 1.41 -2.32 14.75
CA MET A 267 2.58 -3.18 14.74
C MET A 267 2.62 -3.96 16.06
N LYS A 268 2.68 -5.29 15.99
CA LYS A 268 2.76 -6.14 17.18
C LYS A 268 3.96 -7.08 17.13
N ILE A 269 4.61 -7.20 18.28
CA ILE A 269 5.76 -8.08 18.54
C ILE A 269 5.25 -9.26 19.36
N GLY A 270 5.30 -10.46 18.79
CA GLY A 270 4.93 -11.71 19.45
C GLY A 270 6.14 -12.54 19.85
N LEU A 271 5.89 -13.58 20.65
CA LEU A 271 6.85 -14.67 20.86
C LEU A 271 6.92 -15.55 19.61
N ASN A 272 8.12 -16.04 19.33
CA ASN A 272 8.32 -17.00 18.27
C ASN A 272 7.76 -18.39 18.65
N TYR A 273 6.62 -18.72 18.07
CA TYR A 273 5.95 -20.01 18.23
C TYR A 273 6.42 -21.07 17.21
N ASP A 274 7.25 -20.69 16.23
CA ASP A 274 7.65 -21.52 15.09
C ASP A 274 9.18 -21.62 14.99
N LYS A 275 9.78 -22.24 16.01
CA LYS A 275 11.25 -22.36 16.15
C LYS A 275 11.89 -23.32 15.15
N GLU A 276 11.08 -24.15 14.49
CA GLU A 276 11.55 -25.12 13.49
C GLU A 276 11.76 -24.49 12.11
N ALA A 277 11.17 -23.32 11.85
CA ALA A 277 11.39 -22.61 10.60
C ALA A 277 12.89 -22.24 10.44
N PRO A 278 13.52 -22.53 9.28
CA PRO A 278 14.91 -22.16 9.03
C PRO A 278 15.19 -20.68 9.31
N GLY A 279 16.24 -20.41 10.08
CA GLY A 279 16.66 -19.05 10.44
C GLY A 279 15.74 -18.34 11.45
N ALA A 280 14.72 -19.01 12.01
CA ALA A 280 13.84 -18.46 13.04
C ALA A 280 14.36 -18.72 14.46
N SER A 281 15.63 -18.41 14.73
CA SER A 281 16.23 -18.62 16.07
C SER A 281 15.90 -17.51 17.08
N TYR A 282 15.25 -16.43 16.65
CA TYR A 282 14.88 -15.30 17.50
C TYR A 282 13.77 -15.62 18.50
N LYS A 283 13.79 -14.94 19.65
CA LYS A 283 12.74 -15.00 20.68
C LYS A 283 11.53 -14.15 20.30
N TYR A 284 11.76 -12.94 19.82
CA TYR A 284 10.71 -11.98 19.46
C TYR A 284 10.62 -11.83 17.95
N MET A 285 9.38 -11.81 17.46
CA MET A 285 9.11 -11.67 16.03
C MET A 285 7.94 -10.74 15.78
N LEU A 286 7.90 -10.21 14.57
CA LEU A 286 6.79 -9.41 14.10
C LEU A 286 5.62 -10.33 13.78
N VAL A 287 4.42 -9.99 14.25
CA VAL A 287 3.22 -10.80 14.04
C VAL A 287 2.07 -9.97 13.47
N ARG A 288 1.33 -10.55 12.52
CA ARG A 288 0.16 -9.93 11.90
C ARG A 288 -1.04 -10.85 12.08
N HIS A 289 -2.20 -10.28 12.39
CA HIS A 289 -3.44 -11.04 12.42
C HIS A 289 -3.80 -11.50 11.00
N VAL A 290 -3.93 -12.82 10.81
CA VAL A 290 -4.48 -13.38 9.57
C VAL A 290 -6.01 -13.39 9.68
N PRO A 291 -6.75 -13.07 8.59
CA PRO A 291 -8.20 -12.94 8.62
C PRO A 291 -8.88 -14.33 8.67
N SER A 292 -8.68 -15.04 9.76
CA SER A 292 -9.33 -16.32 10.06
C SER A 292 -10.16 -16.16 11.31
N TYR A 293 -11.37 -16.70 11.28
CA TYR A 293 -12.32 -16.72 12.39
C TYR A 293 -13.21 -17.98 12.25
N PRO A 294 -13.81 -18.49 13.33
CA PRO A 294 -14.53 -19.76 13.30
C PRO A 294 -15.65 -19.82 12.26
N GLU A 295 -16.33 -18.70 12.02
CA GLU A 295 -17.49 -18.60 11.13
C GLU A 295 -17.13 -18.20 9.69
N MET A 296 -15.85 -18.26 9.30
CA MET A 296 -15.39 -17.72 8.00
C MET A 296 -15.98 -18.40 6.77
N PHE A 297 -16.53 -19.60 6.93
CA PHE A 297 -17.24 -20.35 5.89
C PHE A 297 -18.68 -20.69 6.28
N ASP A 298 -19.29 -19.96 7.22
CA ASP A 298 -20.67 -20.20 7.64
C ASP A 298 -21.68 -20.15 6.49
N PHE A 299 -21.33 -19.44 5.41
CA PHE A 299 -22.06 -19.45 4.15
C PHE A 299 -22.22 -20.86 3.54
N TYR A 300 -21.21 -21.73 3.68
CA TYR A 300 -21.23 -23.11 3.18
C TYR A 300 -21.79 -24.12 4.19
N GLY A 301 -21.73 -23.81 5.47
CA GLY A 301 -22.23 -24.67 6.55
C GLY A 301 -21.78 -24.16 7.91
N LYS A 302 -22.50 -24.53 8.96
CA LYS A 302 -22.17 -24.16 10.35
C LYS A 302 -21.13 -25.11 10.94
N ASP A 303 -20.40 -24.61 11.95
CA ASP A 303 -19.43 -25.38 12.75
C ASP A 303 -18.35 -26.09 11.92
N LEU A 304 -17.87 -25.40 10.89
CA LEU A 304 -16.84 -25.93 9.99
C LEU A 304 -15.45 -25.94 10.64
N PHE A 305 -15.18 -25.06 11.60
CA PHE A 305 -13.88 -24.93 12.24
C PHE A 305 -13.94 -25.12 13.76
N THR A 306 -14.22 -26.34 14.20
CA THR A 306 -14.36 -26.69 15.63
C THR A 306 -13.03 -26.74 16.38
N ASN A 307 -11.90 -26.94 15.70
CA ASN A 307 -10.57 -26.99 16.32
C ASN A 307 -9.79 -25.68 16.12
N PHE A 308 -10.43 -24.53 16.34
CA PHE A 308 -9.86 -23.23 16.03
C PHE A 308 -8.63 -22.85 16.89
N ALA A 309 -8.41 -23.53 18.03
CA ALA A 309 -7.23 -23.31 18.86
C ALA A 309 -5.92 -23.91 18.30
N SER A 310 -5.99 -24.79 17.29
CA SER A 310 -4.87 -25.63 16.87
C SER A 310 -3.65 -24.89 16.32
N THR A 311 -3.82 -23.67 15.84
CA THR A 311 -2.74 -22.82 15.31
C THR A 311 -3.04 -21.36 15.61
N PRO A 312 -2.04 -20.47 15.78
CA PRO A 312 -2.29 -19.06 16.00
C PRO A 312 -3.01 -18.35 14.84
N THR A 313 -3.73 -17.26 15.14
CA THR A 313 -4.22 -16.29 14.14
C THR A 313 -3.27 -15.09 14.00
N TRP A 314 -2.51 -14.77 15.05
CA TRP A 314 -1.37 -13.87 14.96
C TRP A 314 -0.13 -14.66 14.53
N LYS A 315 0.22 -14.54 13.25
CA LYS A 315 1.29 -15.33 12.64
C LYS A 315 2.51 -14.49 12.32
N ARG A 316 3.68 -15.16 12.18
CA ARG A 316 4.91 -14.53 11.69
C ARG A 316 4.62 -13.66 10.47
N ALA A 317 5.01 -12.40 10.55
CA ALA A 317 4.79 -11.42 9.51
C ALA A 317 6.08 -11.16 8.72
N SER A 318 5.91 -10.93 7.42
CA SER A 318 6.92 -10.34 6.54
C SER A 318 6.29 -9.14 5.81
N PRO A 319 6.04 -8.02 6.51
CA PRO A 319 5.50 -6.83 5.87
C PRO A 319 6.44 -6.33 4.77
N HIS A 320 5.87 -5.88 3.67
CA HIS A 320 6.65 -5.38 2.53
C HIS A 320 6.83 -3.87 2.65
N ASN A 321 7.22 -3.41 3.83
CA ASN A 321 7.27 -1.99 4.18
C ASN A 321 8.62 -1.63 4.82
N ILE A 322 9.67 -2.40 4.52
CA ILE A 322 10.96 -2.37 5.21
C ILE A 322 11.61 -1.00 5.07
N GLN A 323 12.11 -0.46 6.17
CA GLN A 323 12.84 0.80 6.26
C GLN A 323 14.25 0.56 6.77
N LYS A 324 15.19 1.36 6.28
CA LYS A 324 16.54 1.42 6.86
C LYS A 324 16.52 1.92 8.31
N ARG A 325 15.63 2.87 8.60
CA ARG A 325 15.41 3.46 9.92
C ARG A 325 13.92 3.64 10.14
N THR A 326 13.41 3.16 11.27
CA THR A 326 12.03 3.32 11.73
C THR A 326 11.99 4.16 13.00
N TRP A 327 10.82 4.72 13.33
CA TRP A 327 10.61 5.44 14.58
C TRP A 327 10.97 4.57 15.80
N GLN A 328 10.61 3.29 15.76
CA GLN A 328 10.92 2.29 16.78
C GLN A 328 12.43 2.13 16.99
N SER A 329 13.21 2.23 15.91
CA SER A 329 14.68 2.16 15.95
C SER A 329 15.37 3.49 16.29
N ALA A 330 14.61 4.59 16.44
CA ALA A 330 15.17 5.91 16.68
C ALA A 330 15.76 6.07 18.09
N ASN A 331 15.28 5.28 19.05
CA ASN A 331 15.75 5.25 20.43
C ASN A 331 15.45 3.87 21.04
N CYS A 332 16.33 3.35 21.91
CA CYS A 332 16.13 2.05 22.55
C CYS A 332 14.78 1.97 23.29
N ASN A 333 14.39 3.06 23.97
CA ASN A 333 13.18 3.11 24.81
C ASN A 333 11.90 3.38 24.01
N HIS A 334 11.97 3.50 22.67
CA HIS A 334 10.77 3.41 21.85
C HIS A 334 10.25 1.96 21.75
N CYS A 335 11.13 0.97 21.99
CA CYS A 335 10.78 -0.46 22.07
C CYS A 335 10.85 -0.97 23.52
N HIS A 336 11.95 -0.69 24.21
CA HIS A 336 12.16 -1.11 25.60
C HIS A 336 11.25 -0.33 26.55
N GLY A 337 10.51 -1.04 27.40
CA GLY A 337 9.49 -0.47 28.28
C GLY A 337 8.17 -0.11 27.58
N ASN A 338 8.07 -0.31 26.27
CA ASN A 338 6.86 0.02 25.51
C ASN A 338 5.95 -1.20 25.38
N ARG A 339 5.11 -1.42 26.39
CA ARG A 339 4.17 -2.56 26.44
C ARG A 339 3.24 -2.64 25.23
N GLY A 340 2.84 -1.49 24.67
CA GLY A 340 1.87 -1.41 23.57
C GLY A 340 2.35 -2.04 22.26
N LEU A 341 3.66 -2.17 22.06
CA LEU A 341 4.23 -2.83 20.88
C LEU A 341 4.22 -4.36 20.97
N PHE A 342 4.07 -4.93 22.16
CA PHE A 342 4.11 -6.38 22.35
C PHE A 342 2.67 -6.93 22.36
N LEU A 343 2.46 -8.07 21.72
CA LEU A 343 1.12 -8.67 21.65
C LEU A 343 0.64 -9.08 23.05
N ALA A 344 -0.48 -8.52 23.49
CA ALA A 344 -1.15 -8.79 24.76
C ALA A 344 -2.43 -9.60 24.56
N GLY A 345 -2.94 -10.22 25.63
CA GLY A 345 -4.28 -10.82 25.61
C GLY A 345 -5.40 -9.80 25.33
N ALA A 346 -5.19 -8.53 25.71
CA ALA A 346 -6.13 -7.43 25.43
C ALA A 346 -6.18 -7.02 23.94
N ASP A 347 -5.18 -7.41 23.14
CA ASP A 347 -5.18 -7.18 21.69
C ASP A 347 -5.99 -8.25 20.92
N LEU A 348 -6.42 -9.32 21.60
CA LEU A 348 -7.04 -10.49 20.98
C LEU A 348 -8.56 -10.43 20.99
N GLN A 349 -9.16 -11.08 20.01
CA GLN A 349 -10.60 -11.30 19.98
C GLN A 349 -10.93 -12.53 20.85
N ASP A 350 -12.15 -12.61 21.39
CA ASP A 350 -12.51 -13.72 22.29
C ASP A 350 -12.30 -15.10 21.64
N TYR A 351 -12.64 -15.22 20.35
CA TYR A 351 -12.53 -16.47 19.60
C TYR A 351 -11.07 -16.91 19.32
N ASP A 352 -10.08 -16.03 19.44
CA ASP A 352 -8.68 -16.36 19.12
C ASP A 352 -7.70 -16.25 20.30
N LYS A 353 -8.19 -15.94 21.51
CA LYS A 353 -7.37 -15.95 22.73
C LYS A 353 -6.62 -17.27 22.94
N GLU A 354 -7.32 -18.39 22.84
CA GLU A 354 -6.72 -19.72 23.03
C GLU A 354 -5.65 -20.02 21.98
N ALA A 355 -5.99 -19.79 20.70
CA ALA A 355 -5.11 -20.03 19.57
C ALA A 355 -3.76 -19.30 19.67
N ASN A 356 -3.75 -18.13 20.32
CA ASN A 356 -2.59 -17.26 20.38
C ASN A 356 -1.82 -17.31 21.71
N ARG A 357 -2.16 -18.20 22.66
CA ARG A 357 -1.44 -18.29 23.96
C ARG A 357 0.08 -18.37 23.81
N LYS A 358 0.58 -19.10 22.80
CA LYS A 358 2.01 -19.28 22.53
C LYS A 358 2.69 -18.07 21.86
N VAL A 359 1.91 -17.09 21.41
CA VAL A 359 2.37 -15.90 20.67
C VAL A 359 2.34 -14.65 21.55
N ILE A 360 1.44 -14.60 22.54
CA ILE A 360 1.34 -13.51 23.52
C ILE A 360 2.67 -13.34 24.24
N VAL A 361 3.06 -12.09 24.47
CA VAL A 361 4.23 -11.73 25.27
C VAL A 361 3.74 -11.38 26.68
N PRO A 362 4.09 -12.17 27.72
CA PRO A 362 3.77 -11.84 29.10
C PRO A 362 4.46 -10.54 29.53
N ASP A 363 3.87 -9.80 30.47
CA ASP A 363 4.38 -8.48 30.88
C ASP A 363 5.83 -8.55 31.40
N GLY A 364 6.17 -9.58 32.18
CA GLY A 364 7.55 -9.82 32.65
C GLY A 364 8.55 -10.17 31.54
N SER A 365 8.07 -10.50 30.34
CA SER A 365 8.90 -10.75 29.16
C SER A 365 9.06 -9.52 28.27
N VAL A 366 8.43 -8.39 28.58
CA VAL A 366 8.70 -7.12 27.90
C VAL A 366 10.07 -6.61 28.35
N PRO A 367 11.01 -6.30 27.43
CA PRO A 367 12.30 -5.75 27.81
C PRO A 367 12.13 -4.45 28.58
N LYS A 368 12.76 -4.34 29.76
CA LYS A 368 12.77 -3.11 30.56
C LYS A 368 13.46 -1.98 29.80
N THR A 369 13.09 -0.74 30.12
CA THR A 369 13.75 0.47 29.63
C THR A 369 15.25 0.38 29.86
N VAL A 370 16.03 0.79 28.86
CA VAL A 370 17.48 0.83 28.96
C VAL A 370 17.88 2.14 29.68
N PRO A 371 18.63 2.07 30.79
CA PRO A 371 19.08 3.26 31.51
C PRO A 371 20.16 4.01 30.70
N ASN A 372 20.35 5.30 31.01
CA ASN A 372 21.42 6.14 30.45
C ASN A 372 21.42 6.28 28.91
N ILE A 373 20.29 5.99 28.26
CA ILE A 373 20.13 6.25 26.82
C ILE A 373 19.88 7.74 26.60
N LYS A 374 20.67 8.34 25.70
CA LYS A 374 20.47 9.72 25.27
C LYS A 374 19.04 9.89 24.74
N LYS A 375 18.28 10.82 25.33
CA LYS A 375 16.93 11.13 24.85
C LYS A 375 16.97 11.58 23.40
N LEU A 376 16.05 11.07 22.60
CA LEU A 376 15.86 11.57 21.24
C LEU A 376 15.22 12.96 21.32
N ASN A 377 16.01 14.01 21.07
CA ASN A 377 15.50 15.36 21.04
C ASN A 377 14.96 15.70 19.64
N ILE A 378 13.64 15.81 19.52
CA ILE A 378 12.94 16.32 18.34
C ILE A 378 12.24 17.61 18.75
N ASP A 379 12.67 18.72 18.16
CA ASP A 379 12.08 20.01 18.43
C ASP A 379 10.69 20.11 17.77
N THR A 380 9.64 20.02 18.58
CA THR A 380 8.25 20.21 18.17
C THR A 380 7.72 21.61 18.52
N SER A 381 8.56 22.53 18.98
CA SER A 381 8.12 23.86 19.45
C SER A 381 7.49 24.71 18.34
N LYS A 382 7.89 24.47 17.09
CA LYS A 382 7.36 25.18 15.91
C LYS A 382 6.12 24.52 15.30
N VAL A 383 5.65 23.40 15.85
CA VAL A 383 4.45 22.72 15.37
C VAL A 383 3.23 23.60 15.60
N ARG A 384 2.47 23.84 14.54
CA ARG A 384 1.28 24.70 14.55
C ARG A 384 0.06 23.87 14.95
N THR A 385 -0.06 23.56 16.23
CA THR A 385 -1.09 22.64 16.76
C THR A 385 -2.51 23.01 16.35
N ALA A 386 -2.85 24.30 16.25
CA ALA A 386 -4.18 24.77 15.81
C ALA A 386 -4.54 24.37 14.36
N MET A 387 -3.56 24.03 13.51
CA MET A 387 -3.83 23.54 12.16
C MET A 387 -4.38 22.12 12.12
N VAL A 388 -4.36 21.36 13.21
CA VAL A 388 -4.88 20.00 13.26
C VAL A 388 -5.76 19.85 14.49
N VAL A 389 -7.06 19.59 14.27
CA VAL A 389 -8.06 19.39 15.33
C VAL A 389 -8.50 17.93 15.35
N ASP A 390 -8.97 17.43 16.48
CA ASP A 390 -9.54 16.09 16.58
C ASP A 390 -11.08 16.12 16.52
N ALA A 391 -11.68 14.92 16.41
CA ALA A 391 -13.12 14.76 16.34
C ALA A 391 -13.84 15.33 17.57
N LYS A 392 -13.24 15.22 18.75
CA LYS A 392 -13.83 15.73 20.00
C LYS A 392 -13.92 17.25 19.97
N TRP A 393 -12.82 17.92 19.63
CA TRP A 393 -12.80 19.37 19.46
C TRP A 393 -13.85 19.80 18.44
N LEU A 394 -13.93 19.14 17.28
CA LEU A 394 -14.92 19.54 16.27
C LEU A 394 -16.35 19.38 16.80
N HIS A 395 -16.67 18.25 17.41
CA HIS A 395 -17.99 17.98 17.99
C HIS A 395 -18.40 19.03 19.02
N GLU A 396 -17.48 19.43 19.90
CA GLU A 396 -17.74 20.47 20.93
C GLU A 396 -17.94 21.87 20.32
N ASN A 397 -17.46 22.11 19.10
CA ASN A 397 -17.46 23.44 18.46
C ASN A 397 -18.40 23.57 17.25
N LEU A 398 -19.13 22.51 16.86
CA LEU A 398 -20.04 22.51 15.69
C LEU A 398 -21.06 23.66 15.65
N LYS A 399 -21.41 24.24 16.81
CA LYS A 399 -22.40 25.33 16.94
C LYS A 399 -21.81 26.73 16.79
N GLN A 400 -20.50 26.87 16.62
CA GLN A 400 -19.88 28.18 16.43
C GLN A 400 -20.27 28.77 15.07
N LYS A 401 -20.73 30.04 15.05
CA LYS A 401 -21.25 30.70 13.84
C LYS A 401 -20.22 30.85 12.71
N ASP A 402 -18.95 31.05 13.06
CA ASP A 402 -17.87 31.26 12.09
C ASP A 402 -17.12 29.98 11.72
N LEU A 403 -17.55 28.82 12.25
CA LEU A 403 -16.97 27.52 11.94
C LEU A 403 -17.61 26.95 10.67
N VAL A 404 -16.75 26.49 9.77
CA VAL A 404 -17.14 25.93 8.48
C VAL A 404 -16.53 24.56 8.35
N VAL A 405 -17.37 23.54 8.31
CA VAL A 405 -16.93 22.18 8.09
C VAL A 405 -17.07 21.85 6.61
N ILE A 406 -15.99 21.34 6.00
CA ILE A 406 -15.97 20.94 4.61
C ILE A 406 -15.62 19.45 4.51
N ASP A 407 -16.51 18.70 3.87
CA ASP A 407 -16.26 17.33 3.43
C ASP A 407 -15.65 17.36 2.04
N ALA A 408 -14.36 17.04 1.96
CA ALA A 408 -13.59 17.02 0.71
C ALA A 408 -13.64 15.65 0.00
N ARG A 409 -14.46 14.70 0.48
CA ARG A 409 -14.69 13.43 -0.22
C ARG A 409 -15.57 13.65 -1.46
N SER A 410 -15.72 12.60 -2.26
CA SER A 410 -16.64 12.62 -3.39
C SER A 410 -18.08 12.85 -2.93
N ARG A 411 -18.89 13.46 -3.80
CA ARG A 411 -20.31 13.69 -3.53
C ARG A 411 -21.05 12.42 -3.10
N ALA A 412 -20.76 11.29 -3.75
CA ALA A 412 -21.35 10.00 -3.42
C ALA A 412 -20.96 9.49 -2.01
N ALA A 413 -19.77 9.84 -1.49
CA ALA A 413 -19.39 9.50 -0.13
C ALA A 413 -20.09 10.42 0.89
N TYR A 414 -20.20 11.71 0.60
CA TYR A 414 -20.95 12.68 1.40
C TYR A 414 -22.42 12.25 1.58
N GLU A 415 -23.09 11.87 0.49
CA GLU A 415 -24.51 11.48 0.51
C GLU A 415 -24.78 10.20 1.30
N LYS A 416 -23.79 9.31 1.44
CA LYS A 416 -23.89 8.11 2.29
C LYS A 416 -23.82 8.41 3.78
N GLY A 417 -23.29 9.57 4.16
CA GLY A 417 -23.11 9.99 5.54
C GLY A 417 -21.95 10.95 5.69
N HIS A 418 -22.19 12.10 6.34
CA HIS A 418 -21.23 13.17 6.56
C HIS A 418 -21.41 13.79 7.96
N ILE A 419 -20.42 14.55 8.43
CA ILE A 419 -20.53 15.31 9.68
C ILE A 419 -21.63 16.36 9.54
N GLU A 420 -22.52 16.47 10.53
CA GLU A 420 -23.64 17.42 10.50
C GLU A 420 -23.15 18.87 10.26
N GLY A 421 -23.82 19.58 9.35
CA GLY A 421 -23.44 20.94 8.96
C GLY A 421 -22.23 21.04 8.01
N ALA A 422 -21.70 19.91 7.53
CA ALA A 422 -20.61 19.94 6.55
C ALA A 422 -21.10 20.26 5.13
N ILE A 423 -20.32 21.07 4.42
CA ILE A 423 -20.50 21.34 2.99
C ILE A 423 -19.77 20.28 2.18
N SER A 424 -20.42 19.74 1.15
CA SER A 424 -19.76 18.85 0.17
C SER A 424 -18.95 19.67 -0.81
N PHE A 425 -17.63 19.50 -0.85
CA PHE A 425 -16.75 20.27 -1.72
C PHE A 425 -15.47 19.50 -2.11
N ASP A 426 -15.51 18.83 -3.26
CA ASP A 426 -14.39 18.04 -3.79
C ASP A 426 -13.37 18.96 -4.51
N PRO A 427 -12.12 19.09 -4.03
CA PRO A 427 -11.14 20.02 -4.60
C PRO A 427 -10.72 19.67 -6.05
N VAL A 428 -10.94 18.45 -6.51
CA VAL A 428 -10.62 18.01 -7.88
C VAL A 428 -11.77 18.34 -8.84
N MET A 429 -13.01 18.17 -8.40
CA MET A 429 -14.20 18.35 -9.24
C MET A 429 -14.83 19.75 -9.15
N SER A 430 -14.39 20.59 -8.22
CA SER A 430 -14.97 21.93 -7.97
C SER A 430 -14.55 23.02 -8.95
N GLY A 431 -13.76 22.71 -9.99
CA GLY A 431 -13.30 23.71 -10.97
C GLY A 431 -12.22 24.66 -10.45
N LEU A 432 -11.57 24.34 -9.34
CA LEU A 432 -10.47 25.13 -8.76
C LEU A 432 -9.14 24.96 -9.51
N ARG A 433 -9.08 23.96 -10.40
CA ARG A 433 -7.91 23.62 -11.22
C ARG A 433 -8.36 23.36 -12.66
N THR A 434 -7.47 23.64 -13.59
CA THR A 434 -7.69 23.45 -15.02
C THR A 434 -7.98 21.98 -15.35
N GLY A 435 -8.88 21.77 -16.32
CA GLY A 435 -9.27 20.43 -16.74
C GLY A 435 -8.15 19.63 -17.44
N PRO A 436 -8.32 18.30 -17.59
CA PRO A 436 -7.31 17.41 -18.19
C PRO A 436 -6.95 17.74 -19.65
N LYS A 437 -7.83 18.46 -20.36
CA LYS A 437 -7.63 18.88 -21.76
C LYS A 437 -6.95 20.24 -21.91
N ALA A 438 -6.69 20.96 -20.81
CA ALA A 438 -6.03 22.26 -20.86
C ALA A 438 -4.56 22.14 -21.31
N LYS A 439 -3.97 23.22 -21.84
CA LYS A 439 -2.55 23.29 -22.22
C LYS A 439 -1.63 22.90 -21.05
N LYS A 440 -1.98 23.38 -19.85
CA LYS A 440 -1.39 22.96 -18.57
C LYS A 440 -2.47 22.29 -17.73
N PRO A 441 -2.58 20.95 -17.72
CA PRO A 441 -3.60 20.24 -16.97
C PRO A 441 -3.41 20.33 -15.46
N PHE A 442 -4.53 20.39 -14.72
CA PHE A 442 -4.61 20.34 -13.25
C PHE A 442 -3.86 21.44 -12.49
N VAL A 443 -3.50 22.53 -13.15
CA VAL A 443 -2.90 23.71 -12.51
C VAL A 443 -4.01 24.56 -11.89
N LEU A 444 -3.74 25.27 -10.80
CA LEU A 444 -4.70 26.19 -10.19
C LEU A 444 -5.25 27.18 -11.23
N GLU A 445 -6.56 27.43 -11.15
CA GLU A 445 -7.18 28.52 -11.89
C GLU A 445 -6.74 29.88 -11.31
N ASP A 446 -7.00 30.95 -12.06
CA ASP A 446 -6.69 32.29 -11.57
C ASP A 446 -7.47 32.65 -10.29
N TYR A 447 -6.91 33.55 -9.49
CA TYR A 447 -7.49 33.90 -8.19
C TYR A 447 -8.95 34.37 -8.27
N LYS A 448 -9.36 35.09 -9.33
CA LYS A 448 -10.75 35.58 -9.43
C LYS A 448 -11.71 34.41 -9.60
N THR A 449 -11.34 33.42 -10.40
CA THR A 449 -12.11 32.19 -10.59
C THR A 449 -12.20 31.40 -9.28
N VAL A 450 -11.07 31.18 -8.61
CA VAL A 450 -11.03 30.48 -7.30
C VAL A 450 -11.88 31.19 -6.25
N ALA A 451 -11.70 32.51 -6.07
CA ALA A 451 -12.45 33.29 -5.08
C ALA A 451 -13.96 33.26 -5.34
N LYS A 452 -14.37 33.33 -6.62
CA LYS A 452 -15.79 33.20 -7.01
C LYS A 452 -16.36 31.84 -6.64
N ILE A 453 -15.63 30.75 -6.92
CA ILE A 453 -16.08 29.38 -6.61
C ILE A 453 -16.23 29.19 -5.10
N LEU A 454 -15.23 29.60 -4.32
CA LEU A 454 -15.27 29.49 -2.85
C LEU A 454 -16.43 30.31 -2.26
N GLY A 455 -16.60 31.56 -2.72
CA GLY A 455 -17.68 32.42 -2.29
C GLY A 455 -19.08 31.90 -2.64
N ASN A 456 -19.26 31.33 -3.83
CA ASN A 456 -20.52 30.69 -4.25
C ASN A 456 -20.89 29.48 -3.38
N ASN A 457 -19.92 28.86 -2.71
CA ASN A 457 -20.14 27.78 -1.74
C ASN A 457 -20.25 28.30 -0.29
N GLY A 458 -20.39 29.62 -0.14
CA GLY A 458 -20.56 30.30 1.14
C GLY A 458 -19.29 30.39 1.99
N ILE A 459 -18.11 30.10 1.43
CA ILE A 459 -16.83 30.13 2.15
C ILE A 459 -16.24 31.55 2.11
N SER A 460 -15.79 32.05 3.25
CA SER A 460 -15.07 33.32 3.38
C SER A 460 -13.65 33.10 3.90
N ALA A 461 -12.73 34.02 3.60
CA ALA A 461 -11.34 33.92 4.09
C ALA A 461 -11.21 34.20 5.60
N THR A 462 -12.26 34.78 6.22
CA THR A 462 -12.34 35.05 7.66
C THR A 462 -12.96 33.91 8.46
N ASP A 463 -13.50 32.89 7.80
CA ASP A 463 -14.09 31.72 8.46
C ASP A 463 -13.02 30.90 9.19
N HIS A 464 -13.39 30.20 10.26
CA HIS A 464 -12.61 29.05 10.74
C HIS A 464 -12.99 27.83 9.89
N ILE A 465 -12.11 27.43 8.98
CA ILE A 465 -12.41 26.35 8.03
C ILE A 465 -11.78 25.04 8.51
N VAL A 466 -12.61 24.06 8.85
CA VAL A 466 -12.19 22.69 9.14
C VAL A 466 -12.48 21.81 7.93
N VAL A 467 -11.46 21.16 7.39
CA VAL A 467 -11.60 20.26 6.25
C VAL A 467 -11.29 18.83 6.68
N TYR A 468 -12.13 17.90 6.25
CA TYR A 468 -11.93 16.47 6.44
C TYR A 468 -12.17 15.68 5.16
N ASP A 469 -11.61 14.48 5.11
CA ASP A 469 -11.81 13.51 4.04
C ASP A 469 -11.69 12.08 4.59
N GLN A 470 -11.30 11.12 3.74
CA GLN A 470 -11.08 9.73 4.13
C GLN A 470 -9.64 9.44 4.60
N ASN A 471 -8.64 10.10 4.03
CA ASN A 471 -7.24 9.67 4.11
C ASN A 471 -6.19 10.80 4.10
N GLY A 472 -6.63 12.03 4.36
CA GLY A 472 -5.83 13.25 4.46
C GLY A 472 -5.58 14.00 3.15
N THR A 473 -5.48 13.28 2.03
CA THR A 473 -4.90 13.84 0.80
C THR A 473 -5.76 14.96 0.17
N MET A 474 -7.08 14.80 0.13
CA MET A 474 -7.97 15.83 -0.44
C MET A 474 -8.10 17.02 0.51
N SER A 475 -8.19 16.76 1.81
CA SER A 475 -8.24 17.84 2.80
C SER A 475 -6.98 18.68 2.80
N GLY A 476 -5.80 18.06 2.82
CA GLY A 476 -4.53 18.77 2.76
C GLY A 476 -4.38 19.59 1.47
N ALA A 477 -4.87 19.06 0.34
CA ALA A 477 -4.88 19.80 -0.92
C ALA A 477 -5.79 21.04 -0.88
N LEU A 478 -7.01 20.91 -0.35
CA LEU A 478 -7.94 22.03 -0.22
C LEU A 478 -7.44 23.07 0.79
N LEU A 479 -6.91 22.64 1.93
CA LEU A 479 -6.34 23.52 2.96
C LEU A 479 -5.17 24.34 2.42
N SER A 480 -4.29 23.73 1.63
CA SER A 480 -3.19 24.43 0.96
C SER A 480 -3.66 25.46 -0.05
N LEU A 481 -4.73 25.17 -0.80
CA LEU A 481 -5.36 26.10 -1.72
C LEU A 481 -6.01 27.26 -0.98
N LEU A 482 -6.76 26.99 0.10
CA LEU A 482 -7.35 28.01 0.96
C LEU A 482 -6.26 28.92 1.55
N HIS A 483 -5.15 28.33 2.00
CA HIS A 483 -3.99 29.08 2.48
C HIS A 483 -3.37 29.96 1.39
N TRP A 484 -3.22 29.43 0.17
CA TRP A 484 -2.76 30.19 -0.99
C TRP A 484 -3.72 31.34 -1.31
N ALA A 485 -5.03 31.13 -1.24
CA ALA A 485 -6.05 32.13 -1.53
C ALA A 485 -6.17 33.21 -0.44
N GLY A 486 -5.56 33.00 0.74
CA GLY A 486 -5.47 33.99 1.81
C GLY A 486 -6.25 33.66 3.07
N ALA A 487 -6.84 32.47 3.19
CA ALA A 487 -7.41 31.99 4.46
C ALA A 487 -6.27 31.63 5.44
N SER A 488 -6.43 32.00 6.71
CA SER A 488 -5.41 31.80 7.74
C SER A 488 -5.87 30.90 8.88
N ASN A 489 -7.15 30.93 9.23
CA ASN A 489 -7.73 30.08 10.27
C ASN A 489 -8.27 28.78 9.65
N ILE A 490 -7.36 27.88 9.32
CA ILE A 490 -7.67 26.61 8.66
C ILE A 490 -7.17 25.43 9.48
N SER A 491 -7.98 24.38 9.57
CA SER A 491 -7.65 23.18 10.34
C SER A 491 -8.00 21.91 9.56
N TYR A 492 -7.13 20.91 9.68
CA TYR A 492 -7.38 19.55 9.25
C TYR A 492 -8.04 18.77 10.38
N LEU A 493 -9.12 18.03 10.08
CA LEU A 493 -9.69 17.08 11.03
C LEU A 493 -8.88 15.78 11.04
N ASN A 494 -8.13 15.55 12.12
CA ASN A 494 -7.27 14.39 12.23
C ASN A 494 -8.05 13.08 12.23
N GLY A 495 -7.71 12.17 11.32
CA GLY A 495 -8.46 10.91 11.12
C GLY A 495 -9.68 11.06 10.21
N GLY A 496 -10.03 12.28 9.81
CA GLY A 496 -11.15 12.55 8.91
C GLY A 496 -12.47 11.93 9.38
N ILE A 497 -13.24 11.36 8.46
CA ILE A 497 -14.51 10.70 8.77
C ILE A 497 -14.32 9.42 9.61
N GLU A 498 -13.21 8.71 9.45
CA GLU A 498 -12.93 7.50 10.26
C GLU A 498 -12.63 7.88 11.71
N GLY A 499 -11.87 8.94 11.93
CA GLY A 499 -11.64 9.50 13.26
C GLY A 499 -12.93 9.93 13.95
N TRP A 500 -13.89 10.46 13.19
CA TRP A 500 -15.23 10.80 13.68
C TRP A 500 -16.00 9.55 14.16
N HIS A 501 -16.02 8.49 13.36
CA HIS A 501 -16.65 7.22 13.73
C HIS A 501 -15.96 6.54 14.92
N VAL A 502 -14.62 6.52 14.94
CA VAL A 502 -13.83 5.96 16.05
C VAL A 502 -14.11 6.69 17.37
N ALA A 503 -14.37 8.00 17.31
CA ALA A 503 -14.76 8.79 18.47
C ALA A 503 -16.23 8.55 18.92
N GLY A 504 -17.00 7.75 18.18
CA GLY A 504 -18.38 7.39 18.52
C GLY A 504 -19.41 8.46 18.17
N PHE A 505 -19.07 9.42 17.29
CA PHE A 505 -19.99 10.49 16.89
C PHE A 505 -20.84 10.09 15.68
N HIS A 506 -22.07 10.62 15.64
CA HIS A 506 -23.04 10.31 14.60
C HIS A 506 -22.80 11.12 13.32
N THR A 507 -23.17 10.55 12.18
CA THR A 507 -23.21 11.25 10.89
C THR A 507 -24.64 11.62 10.51
N SER A 508 -24.77 12.65 9.67
CA SER A 508 -26.00 13.06 9.00
C SER A 508 -26.00 12.64 7.52
N THR A 509 -27.18 12.49 6.94
CA THR A 509 -27.40 12.39 5.48
C THR A 509 -28.18 13.58 4.94
N LYS A 510 -28.57 14.53 5.80
CA LYS A 510 -29.33 15.73 5.41
C LYS A 510 -28.42 16.68 4.63
N PRO A 511 -28.77 17.07 3.40
CA PRO A 511 -27.95 17.99 2.64
C PRO A 511 -27.82 19.33 3.38
N PHE A 512 -26.64 19.93 3.32
CA PHE A 512 -26.37 21.23 3.90
C PHE A 512 -25.73 22.16 2.86
N THR A 513 -26.23 23.39 2.80
CA THR A 513 -25.70 24.48 1.97
C THR A 513 -25.59 25.75 2.81
N ARG A 514 -24.69 26.65 2.42
CA ARG A 514 -24.56 27.98 3.02
C ARG A 514 -24.97 29.04 2.00
N GLU A 515 -25.40 30.18 2.50
CA GLU A 515 -25.63 31.36 1.66
C GLU A 515 -24.34 31.79 0.97
N VAL A 516 -24.46 32.32 -0.24
CA VAL A 516 -23.33 32.84 -1.02
C VAL A 516 -22.66 33.96 -0.23
N ARG A 517 -21.32 33.94 -0.20
CA ARG A 517 -20.50 34.98 0.44
C ARG A 517 -19.41 35.47 -0.51
N THR A 518 -18.80 36.59 -0.16
CA THR A 518 -17.57 37.02 -0.82
C THR A 518 -16.37 36.33 -0.16
N PHE A 519 -15.56 35.65 -0.97
CA PHE A 519 -14.25 35.20 -0.54
C PHE A 519 -13.26 36.39 -0.60
N ASN A 520 -13.03 37.02 0.54
CA ASN A 520 -12.26 38.27 0.71
C ASN A 520 -10.76 38.04 1.01
N GLY A 521 -10.18 36.95 0.50
CA GLY A 521 -8.76 36.63 0.68
C GLY A 521 -7.82 37.51 -0.16
N LYS A 522 -6.51 37.34 0.07
CA LYS A 522 -5.46 37.87 -0.80
C LYS A 522 -4.52 36.72 -1.17
N PRO A 523 -4.33 36.41 -2.47
CA PRO A 523 -3.53 35.28 -2.84
C PRO A 523 -2.06 35.52 -2.51
N ASN A 524 -1.35 34.48 -2.05
CA ASN A 524 0.08 34.50 -1.85
C ASN A 524 0.79 33.72 -2.97
N PRO A 525 1.20 34.40 -4.06
CA PRO A 525 1.81 33.72 -5.21
C PRO A 525 3.15 33.07 -4.89
N LYS A 526 3.81 33.40 -3.78
CA LYS A 526 5.10 32.78 -3.40
C LYS A 526 4.96 31.32 -2.96
N LEU A 527 3.75 30.89 -2.59
CA LEU A 527 3.49 29.52 -2.13
C LEU A 527 3.42 28.53 -3.28
N VAL A 528 3.31 29.01 -4.51
CA VAL A 528 3.10 28.21 -5.71
C VAL A 528 4.14 28.58 -6.75
N ILE A 529 4.82 27.60 -7.35
CA ILE A 529 5.84 27.84 -8.38
C ILE A 529 5.62 26.95 -9.60
N ASP A 530 6.07 27.43 -10.75
CA ASP A 530 6.03 26.72 -12.03
C ASP A 530 7.31 25.89 -12.30
N SER A 531 7.31 25.11 -13.39
CA SER A 531 8.44 24.27 -13.77
C SER A 531 9.69 25.09 -14.10
N ALA A 532 9.53 26.30 -14.65
CA ALA A 532 10.66 27.17 -14.98
C ALA A 532 11.38 27.67 -13.73
N THR A 533 10.63 28.14 -12.74
CA THR A 533 11.13 28.58 -11.44
C THR A 533 11.80 27.42 -10.72
N LEU A 534 11.16 26.25 -10.69
CA LEU A 534 11.74 25.07 -10.06
C LEU A 534 13.07 24.67 -10.72
N ALA A 535 13.15 24.66 -12.05
CA ALA A 535 14.39 24.35 -12.78
C ALA A 535 15.57 25.28 -12.41
N GLY A 536 15.29 26.54 -12.10
CA GLY A 536 16.30 27.47 -11.57
C GLY A 536 16.69 27.23 -10.11
N LEU A 537 15.80 26.63 -9.31
CA LEU A 537 16.01 26.37 -7.89
C LEU A 537 16.69 25.03 -7.58
N ILE A 538 16.44 23.98 -8.37
CA ILE A 538 16.91 22.61 -8.07
C ILE A 538 18.43 22.47 -7.94
N LYS A 539 19.21 23.40 -8.50
CA LYS A 539 20.68 23.41 -8.38
C LYS A 539 21.18 23.96 -7.05
N LYS A 540 20.32 24.63 -6.26
CA LYS A 540 20.69 25.25 -4.97
C LYS A 540 20.66 24.19 -3.86
N ARG A 541 21.76 24.03 -3.14
CA ARG A 541 21.87 23.06 -2.03
C ARG A 541 20.89 23.29 -0.87
N SER A 542 20.40 24.52 -0.71
CA SER A 542 19.42 24.89 0.32
C SER A 542 17.98 24.49 -0.04
N VAL A 543 17.71 24.10 -1.29
CA VAL A 543 16.39 23.70 -1.75
C VAL A 543 16.30 22.19 -1.79
N VAL A 544 15.26 21.64 -1.17
CA VAL A 544 14.92 20.21 -1.26
C VAL A 544 13.61 20.06 -2.02
N VAL A 545 13.58 19.16 -3.00
CA VAL A 545 12.35 18.80 -3.72
C VAL A 545 11.83 17.47 -3.18
N ILE A 546 10.62 17.46 -2.64
CA ILE A 546 9.93 16.24 -2.20
C ILE A 546 8.98 15.80 -3.30
N ASP A 547 9.25 14.64 -3.90
CA ASP A 547 8.35 13.97 -4.82
C ASP A 547 7.41 13.05 -4.04
N SER A 548 6.14 13.43 -3.99
CA SER A 548 5.11 12.79 -3.17
C SER A 548 4.38 11.65 -3.88
N ARG A 549 4.82 11.26 -5.09
CA ARG A 549 4.24 10.15 -5.85
C ARG A 549 4.60 8.81 -5.25
N LEU A 550 3.87 7.78 -5.67
CA LEU A 550 4.22 6.39 -5.40
C LEU A 550 5.61 6.06 -5.98
N ILE A 551 6.27 5.07 -5.37
CA ILE A 551 7.65 4.73 -5.70
C ILE A 551 7.81 4.34 -7.19
N ASP A 552 6.85 3.60 -7.73
CA ASP A 552 6.87 3.14 -9.12
C ASP A 552 6.79 4.30 -10.13
N ARG A 553 5.99 5.34 -9.82
CA ARG A 553 5.91 6.58 -10.60
C ARG A 553 7.24 7.33 -10.58
N ALA A 554 7.81 7.54 -9.39
CA ALA A 554 9.05 8.30 -9.22
C ALA A 554 10.25 7.60 -9.89
N LEU A 555 10.28 6.26 -9.87
CA LEU A 555 11.32 5.48 -10.56
C LEU A 555 11.10 5.34 -12.07
N GLY A 556 10.01 5.89 -12.61
CA GLY A 556 9.69 5.81 -14.03
C GLY A 556 9.27 4.42 -14.52
N LYS A 557 8.86 3.52 -13.61
CA LYS A 557 8.31 2.20 -13.95
C LYS A 557 6.89 2.33 -14.51
N THR A 558 6.15 3.31 -14.02
CA THR A 558 4.84 3.70 -14.54
C THR A 558 4.79 5.21 -14.73
N LYS A 559 3.79 5.70 -15.48
CA LYS A 559 3.54 7.15 -15.62
C LYS A 559 2.06 7.48 -15.55
N HIS A 560 1.75 8.69 -15.08
CA HIS A 560 0.42 9.25 -15.26
C HIS A 560 0.07 9.28 -16.75
N GLU A 561 -1.19 9.02 -17.11
CA GLU A 561 -1.62 8.89 -18.51
C GLU A 561 -1.26 10.14 -19.31
N LEU A 562 -1.50 11.31 -18.72
CA LEU A 562 -1.16 12.62 -19.28
C LEU A 562 0.34 13.00 -19.22
N ALA A 563 1.20 12.27 -18.51
CA ALA A 563 2.62 12.61 -18.47
C ALA A 563 3.31 12.35 -19.83
N GLY A 564 4.18 13.26 -20.27
CA GLY A 564 4.92 13.12 -21.53
C GLY A 564 5.96 12.01 -21.48
N ARG A 565 6.55 11.77 -20.30
CA ARG A 565 7.51 10.68 -20.04
C ARG A 565 7.43 10.20 -18.59
N ALA A 566 7.96 9.00 -18.35
CA ALA A 566 8.14 8.46 -17.01
C ALA A 566 9.43 9.00 -16.36
N GLY A 567 9.52 8.95 -15.03
CA GLY A 567 10.71 9.39 -14.26
C GLY A 567 10.36 10.39 -13.15
N ALA A 568 11.37 11.11 -12.66
CA ALA A 568 11.24 12.13 -11.61
C ALA A 568 12.10 13.36 -11.88
N ILE A 569 11.83 14.43 -11.13
CA ILE A 569 12.59 15.68 -11.20
C ILE A 569 14.03 15.41 -10.70
N PRO A 570 15.08 15.82 -11.43
CA PRO A 570 16.45 15.57 -11.01
C PRO A 570 16.74 16.08 -9.58
N GLY A 571 17.36 15.23 -8.76
CA GLY A 571 17.70 15.55 -7.38
C GLY A 571 16.53 15.52 -6.38
N SER A 572 15.30 15.24 -6.82
CA SER A 572 14.16 15.09 -5.91
C SER A 572 14.29 13.85 -5.01
N ILE A 573 13.76 13.98 -3.79
CA ILE A 573 13.67 12.90 -2.81
C ILE A 573 12.25 12.37 -2.85
N ASN A 574 12.07 11.10 -3.20
CA ASN A 574 10.75 10.48 -3.18
C ASN A 574 10.35 10.11 -1.75
N ILE A 575 9.24 10.71 -1.29
CA ILE A 575 8.55 10.39 -0.04
C ILE A 575 7.06 10.31 -0.39
N PRO A 576 6.51 9.13 -0.69
CA PRO A 576 5.09 8.99 -1.02
C PRO A 576 4.19 9.62 0.04
N PHE A 577 3.08 10.24 -0.38
CA PHE A 577 2.15 10.92 0.53
C PHE A 577 1.65 10.03 1.69
N GLY A 578 1.48 8.73 1.45
CA GLY A 578 1.12 7.75 2.48
C GLY A 578 2.13 7.62 3.62
N ALA A 579 3.35 8.16 3.48
CA ALA A 579 4.34 8.17 4.56
C ALA A 579 3.95 9.04 5.75
N PHE A 580 3.11 10.06 5.54
CA PHE A 580 2.74 11.08 6.53
C PHE A 580 1.53 10.68 7.38
N TYR A 581 0.74 9.74 6.88
CA TYR A 581 -0.51 9.29 7.47
C TYR A 581 -0.42 7.84 7.93
N MET A 582 -1.27 7.53 8.90
CA MET A 582 -1.78 6.21 9.17
C MET A 582 -2.87 5.91 8.12
N GLU A 583 -3.18 4.63 7.89
CA GLU A 583 -4.14 4.19 6.89
C GLU A 583 -5.56 4.70 7.16
N ASN A 584 -5.93 4.81 8.44
CA ASN A 584 -7.23 5.35 8.87
C ASN A 584 -7.29 6.89 8.77
N GLY A 585 -6.38 7.52 8.03
CA GLY A 585 -6.36 8.96 7.80
C GLY A 585 -5.78 9.79 8.94
N PHE A 586 -5.35 9.20 10.05
CA PHE A 586 -4.70 9.95 11.12
C PHE A 586 -3.30 10.39 10.68
N LEU A 587 -2.93 11.63 10.96
CA LEU A 587 -1.54 12.07 10.85
C LEU A 587 -0.68 11.33 11.88
N LYS A 588 0.52 10.94 11.46
CA LYS A 588 1.55 10.49 12.42
C LYS A 588 1.92 11.64 13.34
N SER A 589 2.43 11.29 14.54
CA SER A 589 2.80 12.32 15.52
C SER A 589 3.83 13.29 14.95
N PRO A 590 3.81 14.59 15.34
CA PRO A 590 4.77 15.57 14.85
C PRO A 590 6.22 15.16 15.09
N ALA A 591 6.51 14.56 16.24
CA ALA A 591 7.85 14.07 16.58
C ALA A 591 8.32 12.97 15.61
N GLU A 592 7.43 12.03 15.28
CA GLU A 592 7.72 10.97 14.31
C GLU A 592 7.95 11.53 12.90
N LEU A 593 7.09 12.46 12.46
CA LEU A 593 7.19 13.08 11.13
C LEU A 593 8.47 13.92 10.98
N LEU A 594 8.79 14.76 11.96
CA LEU A 594 10.02 15.55 11.97
C LEU A 594 11.25 14.66 12.00
N TRP A 595 11.23 13.58 12.79
CA TRP A 595 12.32 12.61 12.79
C TRP A 595 12.46 11.91 11.43
N MET A 596 11.35 11.49 10.83
CA MET A 596 11.31 10.83 9.52
C MET A 596 11.92 11.74 8.44
N LEU A 597 11.47 13.00 8.35
CA LEU A 597 11.99 14.01 7.44
C LEU A 597 13.49 14.26 7.68
N LYS A 598 13.91 14.36 8.94
CA LYS A 598 15.33 14.50 9.31
C LYS A 598 16.18 13.32 8.82
N THR A 599 15.63 12.11 8.71
CA THR A 599 16.37 10.96 8.13
C THR A 599 16.72 11.14 6.65
N TYR A 600 16.00 12.01 5.93
CA TYR A 600 16.30 12.44 4.56
C TYR A 600 17.10 13.75 4.51
N GLY A 601 17.50 14.29 5.66
CA GLY A 601 18.13 15.60 5.76
C GLY A 601 17.16 16.75 5.47
N ILE A 602 15.86 16.56 5.64
CA ILE A 602 14.84 17.60 5.51
C ILE A 602 14.55 18.14 6.91
N THR A 603 14.83 19.43 7.12
CA THR A 603 14.72 20.11 8.41
C THR A 603 14.02 21.47 8.26
N PRO A 604 13.35 21.99 9.30
CA PRO A 604 12.54 23.22 9.19
C PRO A 604 13.28 24.48 8.72
N ASP A 605 14.61 24.51 8.77
CA ASP A 605 15.47 25.59 8.27
C ASP A 605 15.68 25.59 6.74
N LYS A 606 15.26 24.53 6.04
CA LYS A 606 15.44 24.41 4.59
C LYS A 606 14.25 24.96 3.81
N SER A 607 14.53 25.40 2.58
CA SER A 607 13.52 25.65 1.57
C SER A 607 13.05 24.32 0.98
N VAL A 608 11.74 24.05 1.02
CA VAL A 608 11.17 22.80 0.53
C VAL A 608 10.17 23.07 -0.59
N VAL A 609 10.31 22.35 -1.69
CA VAL A 609 9.33 22.32 -2.78
C VAL A 609 8.68 20.95 -2.81
N THR A 610 7.35 20.87 -2.77
CA THR A 610 6.61 19.62 -2.94
C THR A 610 6.14 19.47 -4.38
N THR A 611 6.14 18.24 -4.89
CA THR A 611 5.65 17.92 -6.23
C THR A 611 5.01 16.53 -6.27
N CYS A 612 4.13 16.30 -7.24
CA CYS A 612 3.55 14.97 -7.47
C CYS A 612 3.20 14.79 -8.96
N ASP A 613 2.14 14.06 -9.32
CA ASP A 613 1.68 13.97 -10.72
C ASP A 613 0.91 15.23 -11.16
N THR A 614 0.00 15.73 -10.33
CA THR A 614 -1.01 16.76 -10.70
C THR A 614 -1.17 17.90 -9.69
N GLY A 615 -0.26 18.03 -8.72
CA GLY A 615 -0.29 19.07 -7.69
C GLY A 615 -1.12 18.74 -6.44
N ILE A 616 -2.04 17.76 -6.49
CA ILE A 616 -2.92 17.41 -5.35
C ILE A 616 -2.15 16.85 -4.16
N ALA A 617 -1.49 15.68 -4.30
CA ALA A 617 -0.69 15.11 -3.21
C ALA A 617 0.51 16.00 -2.79
N ALA A 618 1.00 16.86 -3.70
CA ALA A 618 2.03 17.84 -3.36
C ALA A 618 1.50 18.93 -2.42
N SER A 619 0.25 19.37 -2.65
CA SER A 619 -0.44 20.34 -1.81
C SER A 619 -0.75 19.75 -0.43
N ASP A 620 -1.10 18.46 -0.35
CA ASP A 620 -1.21 17.75 0.92
C ASP A 620 0.10 17.75 1.72
N VAL A 621 1.21 17.32 1.12
CA VAL A 621 2.51 17.32 1.81
C VAL A 621 2.96 18.74 2.17
N PHE A 622 2.60 19.75 1.38
CA PHE A 622 2.82 21.15 1.74
C PHE A 622 2.10 21.48 3.06
N PHE A 623 0.82 21.11 3.19
CA PHE A 623 0.05 21.37 4.41
C PHE A 623 0.72 20.74 5.63
N VAL A 624 1.12 19.46 5.51
CA VAL A 624 1.81 18.74 6.59
C VAL A 624 3.12 19.43 6.97
N LEU A 625 3.94 19.88 6.02
CA LEU A 625 5.17 20.60 6.34
C LEU A 625 4.91 21.95 7.03
N ARG A 626 3.87 22.67 6.62
CA ARG A 626 3.46 23.93 7.29
C ARG A 626 2.97 23.67 8.71
N TYR A 627 2.20 22.60 8.92
CA TYR A 627 1.80 22.12 10.24
C TYR A 627 3.02 21.82 11.12
N LEU A 628 4.05 21.17 10.57
CA LEU A 628 5.30 20.86 11.27
C LEU A 628 6.23 22.08 11.48
N GLY A 629 5.82 23.28 11.06
CA GLY A 629 6.56 24.52 11.32
C GLY A 629 7.61 24.88 10.28
N PHE A 630 7.63 24.24 9.11
CA PHE A 630 8.49 24.66 8.01
C PHE A 630 8.03 26.02 7.48
N ALA A 631 8.95 26.98 7.39
CA ALA A 631 8.61 28.35 7.01
C ALA A 631 8.56 28.56 5.48
N ASP A 632 9.59 28.08 4.76
CA ASP A 632 9.71 28.22 3.30
C ASP A 632 9.34 26.91 2.61
N VAL A 633 8.04 26.67 2.47
CA VAL A 633 7.48 25.54 1.70
C VAL A 633 6.72 26.09 0.50
N ARG A 634 6.85 25.43 -0.65
CA ARG A 634 6.17 25.82 -1.91
C ARG A 634 5.63 24.58 -2.63
N VAL A 635 4.52 24.73 -3.32
CA VAL A 635 3.98 23.69 -4.22
C VAL A 635 4.47 23.94 -5.64
N HIS A 636 5.06 22.92 -6.26
CA HIS A 636 5.25 22.89 -7.71
C HIS A 636 3.94 22.44 -8.37
N ASP A 637 3.15 23.40 -8.83
CA ASP A 637 1.73 23.20 -9.20
C ASP A 637 1.54 22.54 -10.57
N GLU A 638 2.43 22.87 -11.49
CA GLU A 638 2.56 22.21 -12.79
C GLU A 638 2.90 20.71 -12.66
N ALA A 639 3.52 20.34 -11.54
CA ALA A 639 3.80 18.98 -11.13
C ALA A 639 4.52 18.15 -12.22
N TRP A 640 4.48 16.83 -12.14
CA TRP A 640 5.16 15.98 -13.12
C TRP A 640 4.50 16.01 -14.50
N VAL A 641 3.17 16.14 -14.58
CA VAL A 641 2.44 16.10 -15.86
C VAL A 641 2.92 17.20 -16.80
N VAL A 642 3.08 18.44 -16.33
CA VAL A 642 3.59 19.54 -17.18
C VAL A 642 5.10 19.51 -17.28
N TRP A 643 5.82 19.22 -16.18
CA TRP A 643 7.28 19.11 -16.20
C TRP A 643 7.77 18.14 -17.26
N SER A 644 7.24 16.91 -17.25
CA SER A 644 7.63 15.81 -18.15
C SER A 644 7.46 16.10 -19.65
N ARG A 645 6.69 17.15 -20.00
CA ARG A 645 6.46 17.59 -21.38
C ARG A 645 7.36 18.76 -21.80
N THR A 646 7.93 19.50 -20.84
CA THR A 646 8.52 20.83 -21.09
C THR A 646 9.98 20.95 -20.64
N ARG A 647 10.42 20.07 -19.74
CA ARG A 647 11.77 19.95 -19.19
C ARG A 647 12.12 18.48 -19.26
#